data_AF-A0A498JML2-F1
#
_entry.id   AF-A0A498JML2-F1
#
_cell.length_a   1.000
_cell.length_b   1.000
_cell.length_c   1.000
_cell.angle_alpha   90.00
_cell.angle_beta   90.00
_cell.angle_gamma   90.00
#
_symmetry.space_group_name_H-M   'P 1'
#
loop_
_entity.id
_entity.type
_entity.pdbx_description
1 polymer ?
#
loop_
_entity_poly.entity_id
_entity_poly.type
_entity_poly.pdbx_seq_one_letter_code
_entity_poly.pdbx_strand_id
1 'polypeptide(L)'
;MESAASLLIGKIAAILENEASSIAAVRDEVDELKLELISMKSFLIDAEGKEPQTEGVKTWVTSVRNLTCDAENVIDEFLYHIYDKQSATPSAKLLHRTIYFPKNLWYRHRIAKKLQKITKKIKAIPERNERYGVSTIEGTSLDSVPRWVKNKAQSSLYIMEDELIGIEDKKQTLLGLLMNGEENEMVVSVVGMGGSGKTTLVANTFNNENVKRHFDCYAWITVSQTYVIEDLFKNLIKQFHQGRKEEVTEHLNSMSYEELLEMLSTYLKSKSRDIVDKAEIRRLSIQTAEGEINSCTGMSELRSFLVFGTLKKLPSGFKLLRVLDLEDAPIDRFPDELVYLFNLRYLNLKGTLIEELPESIGRLRNLQNLNIRDSKIKALPKAISKLVNLRHLTMYRYTNYHYGFMYVIGIKPASDLSNLQKLQVLQSVESEGKIIKVIRNMTQLTSLGITNVKASDEMDLCDSLQKLELLHYLFLMASDVEEFLRVNALRSPPPDLQKVYLAGKLEKVPLWFGSLYNLTRMQLYWSRLEEDLLPHIQALPNLERLELVNAYVGEKLCFSRGFIKLKRLDLRNLPLLNSIAIEKGAMPNLQVLDIWECMELKTLPEGIELLANVERLILGHVPRQLIESVKRGMDHPKVQHIPEISLYYMGHHERLSGIHSRRRYAHFYPCIKI
;
A
#
# COMPACT_ATOMS: atom_id res chain seq x y z
N MET A 1 -17.08 -12.46 -10.37
CA MET A 1 -16.17 -13.62 -10.16
C MET A 1 -15.70 -14.26 -11.46
N GLU A 2 -16.32 -13.87 -12.59
CA GLU A 2 -15.94 -14.16 -13.97
C GLU A 2 -14.43 -14.03 -14.29
N SER A 3 -13.72 -13.08 -13.68
CA SER A 3 -12.31 -12.80 -13.95
C SER A 3 -11.38 -13.98 -13.62
N ALA A 4 -11.60 -14.69 -12.52
CA ALA A 4 -10.68 -15.78 -12.10
C ALA A 4 -10.83 -17.03 -12.98
N ALA A 5 -12.05 -17.43 -13.30
CA ALA A 5 -12.33 -18.54 -14.22
C ALA A 5 -11.88 -18.19 -15.65
N SER A 6 -12.13 -16.97 -16.12
CA SER A 6 -11.69 -16.52 -17.45
C SER A 6 -10.17 -16.48 -17.57
N LEU A 7 -9.46 -16.06 -16.52
CA LEU A 7 -8.00 -16.02 -16.49
C LEU A 7 -7.41 -17.43 -16.47
N LEU A 8 -8.05 -18.38 -15.75
CA LEU A 8 -7.64 -19.78 -15.76
C LEU A 8 -7.94 -20.48 -17.11
N ILE A 9 -9.11 -20.25 -17.70
CA ILE A 9 -9.46 -20.75 -19.05
C ILE A 9 -8.46 -20.21 -20.07
N GLY A 10 -8.10 -18.92 -19.99
CA GLY A 10 -7.08 -18.30 -20.85
C GLY A 10 -5.69 -18.92 -20.65
N LYS A 11 -5.28 -19.20 -19.40
CA LYS A 11 -4.03 -19.93 -19.11
C LYS A 11 -4.05 -21.33 -19.73
N ILE A 12 -5.14 -22.09 -19.57
CA ILE A 12 -5.25 -23.46 -20.11
C ILE A 12 -5.24 -23.46 -21.64
N ALA A 13 -5.96 -22.53 -22.28
CA ALA A 13 -5.96 -22.37 -23.74
C ALA A 13 -4.55 -22.07 -24.28
N ALA A 14 -3.82 -21.16 -23.64
CA ALA A 14 -2.45 -20.83 -24.03
C ALA A 14 -1.48 -22.03 -23.90
N ILE A 15 -1.70 -22.92 -22.94
CA ILE A 15 -0.91 -24.16 -22.76
C ILE A 15 -1.23 -25.18 -23.86
N LEU A 16 -2.51 -25.37 -24.19
CA LEU A 16 -2.95 -26.29 -25.24
C LEU A 16 -2.45 -25.87 -26.63
N GLU A 17 -2.42 -24.57 -26.90
CA GLU A 17 -2.00 -24.01 -28.19
C GLU A 17 -0.47 -23.99 -28.34
N ASN A 18 0.28 -23.59 -27.31
CA ASN A 18 1.74 -23.39 -27.43
C ASN A 18 2.58 -24.61 -27.06
N GLU A 19 2.04 -25.60 -26.33
CA GLU A 19 2.83 -26.70 -25.75
C GLU A 19 2.21 -28.09 -25.98
N ALA A 20 1.43 -28.27 -27.04
CA ALA A 20 0.69 -29.50 -27.36
C ALA A 20 1.51 -30.81 -27.30
N SER A 21 2.80 -30.77 -27.66
CA SER A 21 3.72 -31.94 -27.59
C SER A 21 4.18 -32.28 -26.17
N SER A 22 4.21 -31.30 -25.26
CA SER A 22 4.64 -31.45 -23.86
C SER A 22 3.54 -31.97 -22.93
N ILE A 23 2.28 -31.79 -23.31
CA ILE A 23 1.09 -32.21 -22.54
C ILE A 23 0.39 -33.47 -23.08
N ALA A 24 0.90 -34.13 -24.13
CA ALA A 24 0.19 -35.23 -24.81
C ALA A 24 -0.33 -36.37 -23.89
N ALA A 25 0.31 -36.60 -22.73
CA ALA A 25 -0.09 -37.62 -21.75
C ALA A 25 -1.08 -37.15 -20.68
N VAL A 26 -1.38 -35.85 -20.61
CA VAL A 26 -2.34 -35.22 -19.68
C VAL A 26 -3.35 -34.33 -20.41
N ARG A 27 -3.36 -34.41 -21.75
CA ARG A 27 -4.10 -33.52 -22.63
C ARG A 27 -5.60 -33.69 -22.41
N ASP A 28 -6.05 -34.94 -22.32
CA ASP A 28 -7.46 -35.28 -22.13
C ASP A 28 -7.97 -34.73 -20.78
N GLU A 29 -7.19 -34.81 -19.70
CA GLU A 29 -7.54 -34.24 -18.39
C GLU A 29 -7.58 -32.71 -18.38
N VAL A 30 -6.68 -32.06 -19.13
CA VAL A 30 -6.60 -30.60 -19.24
C VAL A 30 -7.74 -30.05 -20.11
N ASP A 31 -8.06 -30.73 -21.21
CA ASP A 31 -9.19 -30.42 -22.08
C ASP A 31 -10.53 -30.63 -21.33
N GLU A 32 -10.66 -31.71 -20.56
CA GLU A 32 -11.83 -31.98 -19.73
C GLU A 32 -12.01 -30.90 -18.65
N LEU A 33 -10.94 -30.50 -17.96
CA LEU A 33 -10.98 -29.41 -16.99
C LEU A 33 -11.36 -28.07 -17.64
N LYS A 34 -10.89 -27.80 -18.86
CA LYS A 34 -11.26 -26.60 -19.62
C LYS A 34 -12.76 -26.57 -19.93
N LEU A 35 -13.32 -27.70 -20.37
CA LEU A 35 -14.76 -27.82 -20.68
C LEU A 35 -15.63 -27.63 -19.44
N GLU A 36 -15.22 -28.18 -18.30
CA GLU A 36 -15.91 -27.99 -17.03
C GLU A 36 -15.86 -26.52 -16.56
N LEU A 37 -14.70 -25.85 -16.70
CA LEU A 37 -14.55 -24.44 -16.35
C LEU A 37 -15.37 -23.52 -17.25
N ILE A 38 -15.49 -23.83 -18.55
CA ILE A 38 -16.36 -23.10 -19.48
C ILE A 38 -17.83 -23.27 -19.08
N SER A 39 -18.25 -24.50 -18.76
CA SER A 39 -19.61 -24.80 -18.32
C SER A 39 -19.95 -24.08 -17.00
N MET A 40 -19.02 -24.06 -16.05
CA MET A 40 -19.15 -23.30 -14.81
C MET A 40 -19.22 -21.79 -15.04
N LYS A 41 -18.44 -21.24 -15.98
CA LYS A 41 -18.49 -19.83 -16.34
C LYS A 41 -19.88 -19.45 -16.89
N SER A 42 -20.42 -20.21 -17.84
CA SER A 42 -21.73 -19.94 -18.43
C SER A 42 -22.83 -19.95 -17.38
N PHE A 43 -22.82 -20.93 -16.48
CA PHE A 43 -23.80 -21.01 -15.40
C PHE A 43 -23.67 -19.87 -14.37
N LEU A 44 -22.46 -19.39 -14.07
CA LEU A 44 -22.26 -18.24 -13.19
C LEU A 44 -22.81 -16.94 -13.78
N ILE A 45 -22.74 -16.78 -15.11
CA ILE A 45 -23.32 -15.65 -15.82
C ILE A 45 -24.86 -15.71 -15.72
N ASP A 46 -25.45 -16.88 -15.90
CA ASP A 46 -26.90 -17.09 -15.76
C ASP A 46 -27.38 -16.88 -14.32
N ALA A 47 -26.54 -17.23 -13.33
CA ALA A 47 -26.82 -17.04 -11.91
C ALA A 47 -26.70 -15.57 -11.47
N GLU A 48 -25.73 -14.81 -11.99
CA GLU A 48 -25.55 -13.37 -11.67
C GLU A 48 -26.67 -12.49 -12.27
N GLY A 49 -27.44 -12.99 -13.25
CA GLY A 49 -28.50 -12.24 -13.97
C GLY A 49 -29.93 -12.26 -13.37
N LYS A 50 -30.18 -12.95 -12.25
CA LYS A 50 -31.50 -13.00 -11.58
C LYS A 50 -31.41 -12.52 -10.12
N GLU A 51 -32.52 -11.94 -9.64
CA GLU A 51 -32.82 -11.34 -8.31
C GLU A 51 -32.34 -12.12 -7.05
N PRO A 52 -32.41 -11.55 -5.81
CA PRO A 52 -31.36 -11.66 -4.81
C PRO A 52 -30.94 -13.10 -4.46
N GLN A 53 -29.62 -13.31 -4.57
CA GLN A 53 -28.92 -14.59 -4.44
C GLN A 53 -29.23 -15.30 -3.12
N THR A 54 -29.92 -16.44 -3.20
CA THR A 54 -30.15 -17.36 -2.08
C THR A 54 -28.83 -17.93 -1.54
N GLU A 55 -28.83 -18.34 -0.27
CA GLU A 55 -27.62 -18.82 0.41
C GLU A 55 -27.02 -20.10 -0.22
N GLY A 56 -27.87 -20.92 -0.86
CA GLY A 56 -27.46 -22.08 -1.64
C GLY A 56 -26.62 -21.70 -2.86
N VAL A 57 -27.01 -20.65 -3.59
CA VAL A 57 -26.26 -20.16 -4.75
C VAL A 57 -24.92 -19.56 -4.30
N LYS A 58 -24.86 -18.82 -3.19
CA LYS A 58 -23.60 -18.29 -2.64
C LYS A 58 -22.62 -19.38 -2.20
N THR A 59 -23.12 -20.44 -1.55
CA THR A 59 -22.31 -21.59 -1.12
C THR A 59 -21.72 -22.32 -2.32
N TRP A 60 -22.54 -22.48 -3.36
CA TRP A 60 -22.13 -23.08 -4.62
C TRP A 60 -21.04 -22.26 -5.33
N VAL A 61 -21.25 -20.95 -5.49
CA VAL A 61 -20.27 -20.01 -6.07
C VAL A 61 -18.92 -20.07 -5.33
N THR A 62 -18.95 -20.22 -4.01
CA THR A 62 -17.75 -20.33 -3.18
C THR A 62 -16.98 -21.64 -3.39
N SER A 63 -17.69 -22.77 -3.55
CA SER A 63 -17.08 -24.06 -3.86
C SER A 63 -16.44 -24.08 -5.24
N VAL A 64 -17.10 -23.48 -6.24
CA VAL A 64 -16.54 -23.30 -7.58
C VAL A 64 -15.25 -22.49 -7.52
N ARG A 65 -15.23 -21.37 -6.77
CA ARG A 65 -14.04 -20.51 -6.60
C ARG A 65 -12.84 -21.25 -6.01
N ASN A 66 -13.05 -22.03 -4.95
CA ASN A 66 -11.97 -22.79 -4.32
C ASN A 66 -11.38 -23.84 -5.26
N LEU A 67 -12.23 -24.54 -6.02
CA LEU A 67 -11.79 -25.52 -7.01
C LEU A 67 -11.07 -24.87 -8.20
N THR A 68 -11.48 -23.66 -8.59
CA THR A 68 -10.76 -22.89 -9.63
C THR A 68 -9.34 -22.52 -9.15
N CYS A 69 -9.20 -22.16 -7.87
CA CYS A 69 -7.89 -21.89 -7.27
C CYS A 69 -7.01 -23.14 -7.13
N ASP A 70 -7.60 -24.31 -6.82
CA ASP A 70 -6.86 -25.58 -6.76
C ASP A 70 -6.35 -26.00 -8.14
N ALA A 71 -7.20 -25.85 -9.17
CA ALA A 71 -6.82 -26.06 -10.56
C ALA A 71 -5.66 -25.15 -11.00
N GLU A 72 -5.72 -23.86 -10.65
CA GLU A 72 -4.63 -22.91 -10.93
C GLU A 72 -3.31 -23.34 -10.30
N ASN A 73 -3.32 -23.87 -9.07
CA ASN A 73 -2.09 -24.32 -8.39
C ASN A 73 -1.44 -25.52 -9.10
N VAL A 74 -2.26 -26.49 -9.53
CA VAL A 74 -1.76 -27.68 -10.25
C VAL A 74 -1.18 -27.28 -11.61
N ILE A 75 -1.78 -26.29 -12.28
CA ILE A 75 -1.30 -25.73 -13.54
C ILE A 75 0.00 -24.93 -13.33
N ASP A 76 0.08 -24.09 -12.30
CA ASP A 76 1.29 -23.33 -11.96
C ASP A 76 2.46 -24.30 -11.57
N GLU A 77 2.18 -25.39 -10.83
CA GLU A 77 3.14 -26.48 -10.52
C GLU A 77 3.64 -27.17 -11.81
N PHE A 78 2.73 -27.41 -12.76
CA PHE A 78 3.07 -28.01 -14.05
C PHE A 78 3.96 -27.11 -14.92
N LEU A 79 3.63 -25.81 -15.01
CA LEU A 79 4.40 -24.83 -15.79
C LEU A 79 5.83 -24.67 -15.27
N TYR A 80 6.01 -24.58 -13.95
CA TYR A 80 7.34 -24.50 -13.33
C TYR A 80 8.26 -25.64 -13.82
N HIS A 81 7.75 -26.85 -13.94
CA HIS A 81 8.53 -28.03 -14.34
C HIS A 81 8.81 -28.13 -15.84
N ILE A 82 8.01 -27.50 -16.70
CA ILE A 82 8.29 -27.44 -18.14
C ILE A 82 9.34 -26.38 -18.45
N TYR A 83 9.24 -25.20 -17.82
CA TYR A 83 10.16 -24.08 -18.09
C TYR A 83 11.57 -24.28 -17.52
N ASP A 84 11.73 -25.10 -16.48
CA ASP A 84 13.03 -25.52 -15.94
C ASP A 84 13.90 -26.23 -17.01
N LYS A 85 13.27 -26.90 -18.00
CA LYS A 85 13.96 -27.73 -19.01
C LYS A 85 14.44 -26.98 -20.26
N GLN A 86 14.12 -25.70 -20.44
CA GLN A 86 14.58 -24.93 -21.62
C GLN A 86 15.97 -24.29 -21.42
N SER A 87 16.64 -24.53 -20.28
CA SER A 87 17.94 -23.94 -19.94
C SER A 87 19.16 -24.85 -20.18
N ALA A 88 18.99 -26.02 -20.79
CA ALA A 88 20.14 -26.88 -21.14
C ALA A 88 20.77 -26.48 -22.48
N THR A 89 22.08 -26.30 -22.49
CA THR A 89 22.92 -25.90 -23.63
C THR A 89 22.86 -26.89 -24.82
N PRO A 90 23.15 -26.44 -26.05
CA PRO A 90 22.94 -27.23 -27.28
C PRO A 90 23.77 -28.50 -27.44
N SER A 91 24.84 -28.69 -26.65
CA SER A 91 25.80 -29.80 -26.79
C SER A 91 25.42 -31.09 -26.06
N ALA A 92 24.35 -31.13 -25.27
CA ALA A 92 23.90 -32.34 -24.57
C ALA A 92 22.80 -33.12 -25.33
N LYS A 93 22.62 -32.86 -26.63
CA LYS A 93 21.47 -33.39 -27.40
C LYS A 93 21.59 -34.83 -27.91
N LEU A 94 22.76 -35.50 -27.81
CA LEU A 94 22.95 -36.79 -28.50
C LEU A 94 23.11 -38.04 -27.61
N LEU A 95 23.33 -37.92 -26.29
CA LEU A 95 23.55 -39.09 -25.42
C LEU A 95 22.60 -39.26 -24.22
N HIS A 96 21.54 -38.44 -24.11
CA HIS A 96 20.57 -38.56 -23.01
C HIS A 96 19.27 -39.30 -23.37
N ARG A 97 19.18 -39.95 -24.54
CA ARG A 97 17.92 -40.47 -25.08
C ARG A 97 17.53 -41.89 -24.62
N THR A 98 18.34 -42.59 -23.81
CA THR A 98 18.11 -44.03 -23.56
C THR A 98 18.04 -44.49 -22.10
N ILE A 99 18.26 -43.66 -21.07
CA ILE A 99 18.31 -44.15 -19.66
C ILE A 99 17.43 -43.36 -18.64
N TYR A 100 16.71 -42.30 -19.04
CA TYR A 100 15.85 -41.50 -18.13
C TYR A 100 14.35 -41.46 -18.48
N PHE A 101 13.85 -42.48 -19.19
CA PHE A 101 12.43 -42.58 -19.58
C PHE A 101 11.42 -42.85 -18.43
N PRO A 102 11.75 -43.49 -17.26
CA PRO A 102 10.72 -43.81 -16.25
C PRO A 102 10.30 -42.66 -15.32
N LYS A 103 11.20 -41.72 -14.97
CA LYS A 103 10.90 -40.66 -13.98
C LYS A 103 9.94 -39.58 -14.50
N ASN A 104 9.93 -39.34 -15.81
CA ASN A 104 9.11 -38.30 -16.44
C ASN A 104 7.64 -38.76 -16.61
N LEU A 105 7.41 -40.06 -16.75
CA LEU A 105 6.07 -40.66 -16.83
C LEU A 105 5.36 -40.63 -15.48
N TRP A 106 6.09 -40.93 -14.39
CA TRP A 106 5.52 -40.97 -13.03
C TRP A 106 5.07 -39.59 -12.54
N TYR A 107 5.85 -38.54 -12.84
CA TYR A 107 5.47 -37.16 -12.49
C TYR A 107 4.25 -36.68 -13.29
N ARG A 108 4.20 -36.97 -14.60
CA ARG A 108 3.03 -36.66 -15.44
C ARG A 108 1.78 -37.41 -14.95
N HIS A 109 1.93 -38.68 -14.60
CA HIS A 109 0.87 -39.49 -14.00
C HIS A 109 0.37 -38.92 -12.66
N ARG A 110 1.27 -38.34 -11.84
CA ARG A 110 0.91 -37.66 -10.58
C ARG A 110 0.07 -36.40 -10.82
N ILE A 111 0.43 -35.59 -11.80
CA ILE A 111 -0.33 -34.39 -12.18
C ILE A 111 -1.69 -34.78 -12.78
N ALA A 112 -1.74 -35.79 -13.66
CA ALA A 112 -2.99 -36.34 -14.20
C ALA A 112 -3.94 -36.77 -13.06
N LYS A 113 -3.44 -37.51 -12.07
CA LYS A 113 -4.23 -37.90 -10.89
C LYS A 113 -4.75 -36.71 -10.07
N LYS A 114 -3.96 -35.64 -9.92
CA LYS A 114 -4.40 -34.40 -9.25
C LYS A 114 -5.51 -33.70 -10.04
N LEU A 115 -5.36 -33.60 -11.37
CA LEU A 115 -6.36 -33.01 -12.27
C LEU A 115 -7.65 -33.82 -12.26
N GLN A 116 -7.59 -35.15 -12.45
CA GLN A 116 -8.75 -36.05 -12.37
C GLN A 116 -9.48 -35.93 -11.02
N LYS A 117 -8.76 -35.76 -9.92
CA LYS A 117 -9.37 -35.56 -8.59
C LYS A 117 -10.12 -34.22 -8.49
N ILE A 118 -9.62 -33.17 -9.13
CA ILE A 118 -10.28 -31.86 -9.21
C ILE A 118 -11.51 -31.95 -10.12
N THR A 119 -11.38 -32.55 -11.31
CA THR A 119 -12.50 -32.79 -12.25
C THR A 119 -13.61 -33.62 -11.61
N LYS A 120 -13.27 -34.67 -10.85
CA LYS A 120 -14.27 -35.48 -10.12
C LYS A 120 -14.99 -34.68 -9.03
N LYS A 121 -14.28 -33.77 -8.35
CA LYS A 121 -14.90 -32.87 -7.36
C LYS A 121 -15.82 -31.85 -8.02
N ILE A 122 -15.48 -31.38 -9.22
CA ILE A 122 -16.29 -30.47 -10.05
C ILE A 122 -17.59 -31.15 -10.51
N LYS A 123 -17.51 -32.38 -11.02
CA LYS A 123 -18.68 -33.14 -11.49
C LYS A 123 -19.68 -33.51 -10.39
N ALA A 124 -19.24 -33.61 -9.13
CA ALA A 124 -20.11 -33.96 -8.00
C ALA A 124 -20.95 -32.78 -7.46
N ILE A 125 -20.82 -31.58 -8.03
CA ILE A 125 -21.47 -30.37 -7.50
C ILE A 125 -22.92 -30.21 -8.00
N PRO A 126 -23.25 -30.41 -9.30
CA PRO A 126 -24.63 -30.34 -9.78
C PRO A 126 -25.55 -31.34 -9.06
N GLU A 127 -25.06 -32.56 -8.81
CA GLU A 127 -25.76 -33.63 -8.08
C GLU A 127 -26.09 -33.29 -6.61
N ARG A 128 -25.38 -32.31 -6.03
CA ARG A 128 -25.68 -31.78 -4.69
C ARG A 128 -26.68 -30.64 -4.76
N ASN A 129 -26.61 -29.79 -5.77
CA ASN A 129 -27.55 -28.67 -5.94
C ASN A 129 -28.96 -29.14 -6.27
N GLU A 130 -29.10 -30.16 -7.11
CA GLU A 130 -30.40 -30.74 -7.50
C GLU A 130 -31.10 -31.40 -6.30
N ARG A 131 -30.32 -31.86 -5.32
CA ARG A 131 -30.81 -32.56 -4.12
C ARG A 131 -31.42 -31.65 -3.06
N TYR A 132 -31.17 -30.33 -3.11
CA TYR A 132 -31.56 -29.38 -2.05
C TYR A 132 -32.32 -28.14 -2.56
N GLY A 133 -32.99 -28.25 -3.72
CA GLY A 133 -34.03 -27.34 -4.25
C GLY A 133 -34.03 -25.86 -3.83
N VAL A 134 -33.56 -24.97 -4.70
CA VAL A 134 -33.58 -23.51 -4.49
C VAL A 134 -34.64 -22.86 -5.40
N SER A 135 -35.78 -22.49 -4.85
CA SER A 135 -36.75 -21.58 -5.50
C SER A 135 -37.28 -20.53 -4.53
N THR A 136 -37.04 -19.26 -4.90
CA THR A 136 -37.78 -18.01 -4.65
C THR A 136 -38.29 -17.65 -3.24
N ILE A 137 -37.91 -16.45 -2.75
CA ILE A 137 -38.79 -15.47 -2.06
C ILE A 137 -38.06 -14.09 -1.97
N GLU A 138 -38.82 -13.03 -2.23
CA GLU A 138 -38.47 -11.60 -2.45
C GLU A 138 -38.39 -10.71 -1.18
N GLY A 139 -37.69 -9.57 -1.32
CA GLY A 139 -37.94 -8.27 -0.64
C GLY A 139 -37.49 -8.13 0.83
N THR A 140 -36.98 -7.01 1.37
CA THR A 140 -36.99 -5.59 0.95
C THR A 140 -35.88 -4.81 1.70
N SER A 141 -35.56 -3.62 1.18
CA SER A 141 -34.43 -2.71 1.46
C SER A 141 -34.35 -2.07 2.86
N LEU A 142 -33.16 -1.57 3.20
CA LEU A 142 -32.89 -0.75 4.39
C LEU A 142 -32.01 0.45 3.99
N ASP A 143 -32.43 1.65 4.40
CA ASP A 143 -31.74 2.90 4.11
C ASP A 143 -31.05 3.48 5.37
N SER A 144 -29.87 4.05 5.13
CA SER A 144 -29.05 4.93 5.99
C SER A 144 -28.35 4.34 7.25
N VAL A 145 -27.02 4.47 7.28
CA VAL A 145 -26.10 4.04 8.35
C VAL A 145 -25.64 5.27 9.16
N PRO A 146 -25.85 5.30 10.49
CA PRO A 146 -24.96 6.05 11.38
C PRO A 146 -24.53 5.28 12.66
N ARG A 147 -23.29 5.52 13.11
CA ARG A 147 -22.77 5.29 14.49
C ARG A 147 -22.82 3.90 15.16
N TRP A 148 -23.46 2.89 14.60
CA TRP A 148 -23.59 1.55 15.22
C TRP A 148 -22.33 0.67 15.15
N VAL A 149 -21.40 0.96 14.25
CA VAL A 149 -20.23 0.09 13.97
C VAL A 149 -19.26 -0.01 15.15
N LYS A 150 -19.23 1.00 16.04
CA LYS A 150 -18.38 0.98 17.24
C LYS A 150 -18.88 0.01 18.33
N ASN A 151 -20.18 -0.28 18.38
CA ASN A 151 -20.76 -1.11 19.44
C ASN A 151 -20.86 -2.60 19.04
N LYS A 152 -21.02 -2.95 17.76
CA LYS A 152 -21.41 -4.31 17.34
C LYS A 152 -20.39 -5.43 17.67
N ALA A 153 -19.08 -5.12 17.65
CA ALA A 153 -18.04 -6.09 18.00
C ALA A 153 -18.00 -6.38 19.52
N GLN A 154 -18.24 -5.36 20.36
CA GLN A 154 -18.34 -5.51 21.81
C GLN A 154 -19.69 -6.10 22.24
N SER A 155 -20.79 -5.78 21.56
CA SER A 155 -22.11 -6.36 21.83
C SER A 155 -22.13 -7.89 21.63
N SER A 156 -21.32 -8.42 20.72
CA SER A 156 -21.25 -9.86 20.42
C SER A 156 -20.71 -10.70 21.58
N LEU A 157 -20.01 -10.09 22.55
CA LEU A 157 -19.55 -10.75 23.78
C LEU A 157 -20.66 -10.96 24.81
N TYR A 158 -21.79 -10.26 24.69
CA TYR A 158 -22.89 -10.28 25.66
C TYR A 158 -24.16 -10.96 25.12
N ILE A 159 -24.06 -11.67 23.99
CA ILE A 159 -25.18 -12.45 23.45
C ILE A 159 -25.27 -13.77 24.23
N MET A 160 -26.43 -14.05 24.82
CA MET A 160 -26.68 -15.26 25.60
C MET A 160 -26.71 -16.51 24.68
N GLU A 161 -26.22 -17.65 25.18
CA GLU A 161 -26.08 -18.90 24.39
C GLU A 161 -27.42 -19.42 23.83
N ASP A 162 -28.53 -19.14 24.49
CA ASP A 162 -29.89 -19.55 24.16
C ASP A 162 -30.53 -18.73 23.02
N GLU A 163 -29.93 -17.60 22.61
CA GLU A 163 -30.41 -16.77 21.50
C GLU A 163 -29.76 -17.11 20.13
N LEU A 164 -28.85 -18.09 20.07
CA LEU A 164 -28.03 -18.38 18.87
C LEU A 164 -28.43 -19.69 18.18
N ILE A 165 -29.29 -19.61 17.16
CA ILE A 165 -29.72 -20.76 16.35
C ILE A 165 -28.78 -20.94 15.13
N GLY A 166 -28.21 -22.14 14.95
CA GLY A 166 -27.48 -22.52 13.72
C GLY A 166 -25.96 -22.25 13.70
N ILE A 167 -25.35 -21.93 14.85
CA ILE A 167 -23.89 -21.70 14.99
C ILE A 167 -23.18 -22.90 15.67
N GLU A 168 -23.94 -23.84 16.24
CA GLU A 168 -23.43 -24.91 17.10
C GLU A 168 -22.40 -25.81 16.40
N ASP A 169 -22.64 -26.29 15.18
CA ASP A 169 -21.68 -27.14 14.46
C ASP A 169 -20.32 -26.45 14.20
N LYS A 170 -20.37 -25.14 13.92
CA LYS A 170 -19.17 -24.31 13.68
C LYS A 170 -18.44 -24.02 15.00
N LYS A 171 -19.18 -23.82 16.09
CA LYS A 171 -18.65 -23.70 17.45
C LYS A 171 -17.95 -24.99 17.87
N GLN A 172 -18.57 -26.15 17.66
CA GLN A 172 -17.97 -27.45 17.95
C GLN A 172 -16.69 -27.69 17.13
N THR A 173 -16.67 -27.25 15.87
CA THR A 173 -15.44 -27.29 15.05
C THR A 173 -14.34 -26.41 15.63
N LEU A 174 -14.68 -25.18 16.05
CA LEU A 174 -13.72 -24.25 16.63
C LEU A 174 -13.22 -24.71 18.01
N LEU A 175 -14.09 -25.29 18.84
CA LEU A 175 -13.73 -25.95 20.09
C LEU A 175 -12.80 -27.14 19.85
N GLY A 176 -13.08 -27.98 18.84
CA GLY A 176 -12.21 -29.09 18.47
C GLY A 176 -10.80 -28.63 18.05
N LEU A 177 -10.70 -27.51 17.33
CA LEU A 177 -9.40 -26.93 16.96
C LEU A 177 -8.65 -26.38 18.18
N LEU A 178 -9.35 -25.76 19.12
CA LEU A 178 -8.74 -25.14 20.30
C LEU A 178 -8.36 -26.15 21.40
N MET A 179 -9.07 -27.27 21.51
CA MET A 179 -8.98 -28.19 22.67
C MET A 179 -8.33 -29.54 22.33
N ASN A 180 -8.27 -29.94 21.06
CA ASN A 180 -7.76 -31.26 20.64
C ASN A 180 -6.41 -31.21 19.90
N GLY A 181 -5.73 -30.05 19.89
CA GLY A 181 -4.39 -29.92 19.31
C GLY A 181 -3.30 -30.42 20.26
N GLU A 182 -2.21 -30.96 19.73
CA GLU A 182 -0.94 -31.07 20.48
C GLU A 182 -0.53 -29.67 20.97
N GLU A 183 0.20 -29.57 22.09
CA GLU A 183 0.63 -28.33 22.80
C GLU A 183 1.52 -27.36 21.97
N ASN A 184 1.14 -27.05 20.74
CA ASN A 184 1.83 -26.15 19.82
C ASN A 184 1.08 -24.83 19.71
N GLU A 185 1.83 -23.74 19.52
CA GLU A 185 1.27 -22.41 19.31
C GLU A 185 0.41 -22.35 18.03
N MET A 186 -0.92 -22.28 18.19
CA MET A 186 -1.89 -22.33 17.08
C MET A 186 -2.57 -20.98 16.85
N VAL A 187 -2.60 -20.53 15.59
CA VAL A 187 -3.37 -19.34 15.18
C VAL A 187 -4.60 -19.77 14.36
N VAL A 188 -5.80 -19.49 14.87
CA VAL A 188 -7.06 -19.80 14.18
C VAL A 188 -7.68 -18.54 13.59
N SER A 189 -7.73 -18.46 12.26
CA SER A 189 -8.34 -17.32 11.54
C SER A 189 -9.77 -17.62 11.11
N VAL A 190 -10.75 -16.90 11.67
CA VAL A 190 -12.18 -17.00 11.29
C VAL A 190 -12.52 -15.90 10.28
N VAL A 191 -12.66 -16.27 9.01
CA VAL A 191 -12.89 -15.33 7.89
C VAL A 191 -14.25 -15.56 7.21
N GLY A 192 -14.80 -14.52 6.58
CA GLY A 192 -16.12 -14.56 5.94
C GLY A 192 -16.72 -13.16 5.76
N MET A 193 -17.79 -13.03 4.98
CA MET A 193 -18.39 -11.73 4.61
C MET A 193 -18.93 -10.95 5.83
N GLY A 194 -18.93 -9.61 5.75
CA GLY A 194 -19.50 -8.77 6.82
C GLY A 194 -20.93 -9.21 7.18
N GLY A 195 -21.26 -9.25 8.47
CA GLY A 195 -22.59 -9.69 8.96
C GLY A 195 -22.77 -11.20 9.16
N SER A 196 -21.84 -12.05 8.72
CA SER A 196 -21.96 -13.52 8.81
C SER A 196 -21.81 -14.14 10.22
N GLY A 197 -21.97 -13.35 11.28
CA GLY A 197 -21.87 -13.84 12.66
C GLY A 197 -20.47 -14.27 13.14
N LYS A 198 -19.38 -13.93 12.44
CA LYS A 198 -18.01 -14.37 12.82
C LYS A 198 -17.59 -13.91 14.21
N THR A 199 -17.71 -12.62 14.47
CA THR A 199 -17.35 -12.04 15.76
C THR A 199 -18.21 -12.68 16.86
N THR A 200 -19.47 -13.00 16.56
CA THR A 200 -20.37 -13.74 17.45
C THR A 200 -19.94 -15.19 17.67
N LEU A 201 -19.55 -15.93 16.64
CA LEU A 201 -19.01 -17.29 16.75
C LEU A 201 -17.72 -17.33 17.59
N VAL A 202 -16.78 -16.42 17.32
CA VAL A 202 -15.52 -16.34 18.06
C VAL A 202 -15.76 -15.86 19.49
N ALA A 203 -16.66 -14.89 19.71
CA ALA A 203 -17.00 -14.42 21.05
C ALA A 203 -17.70 -15.50 21.89
N ASN A 204 -18.64 -16.23 21.29
CA ASN A 204 -19.33 -17.33 21.96
C ASN A 204 -18.37 -18.48 22.31
N THR A 205 -17.41 -18.78 21.43
CA THR A 205 -16.37 -19.79 21.71
C THR A 205 -15.37 -19.32 22.77
N PHE A 206 -14.96 -18.04 22.72
CA PHE A 206 -14.08 -17.43 23.71
C PHE A 206 -14.70 -17.39 25.11
N ASN A 207 -16.02 -17.14 25.19
CA ASN A 207 -16.75 -17.13 26.46
C ASN A 207 -17.03 -18.52 27.04
N ASN A 208 -16.75 -19.59 26.30
CA ASN A 208 -16.94 -20.94 26.79
C ASN A 208 -16.00 -21.24 27.96
N GLU A 209 -16.57 -21.68 29.09
CA GLU A 209 -15.83 -21.98 30.32
C GLU A 209 -14.77 -23.08 30.13
N ASN A 210 -15.02 -24.07 29.27
CA ASN A 210 -14.04 -25.12 29.01
C ASN A 210 -12.82 -24.58 28.27
N VAL A 211 -13.02 -23.63 27.35
CA VAL A 211 -11.92 -22.93 26.64
C VAL A 211 -11.13 -22.09 27.63
N LYS A 212 -11.79 -21.29 28.46
CA LYS A 212 -11.12 -20.46 29.47
C LYS A 212 -10.33 -21.29 30.49
N ARG A 213 -10.78 -22.49 30.84
CA ARG A 213 -10.07 -23.42 31.73
C ARG A 213 -8.91 -24.15 31.05
N HIS A 214 -8.93 -24.27 29.73
CA HIS A 214 -7.87 -24.95 28.98
C HIS A 214 -6.62 -24.09 28.81
N PHE A 215 -6.78 -22.77 28.74
CA PHE A 215 -5.68 -21.83 28.56
C PHE A 215 -5.33 -21.11 29.86
N ASP A 216 -4.04 -21.10 30.23
CA ASP A 216 -3.54 -20.42 31.44
C ASP A 216 -3.78 -18.91 31.46
N CYS A 217 -4.03 -18.32 30.30
CA CYS A 217 -4.42 -16.93 30.13
C CYS A 217 -5.17 -16.76 28.80
N TYR A 218 -6.12 -15.83 28.76
CA TYR A 218 -6.91 -15.53 27.58
C TYR A 218 -7.25 -14.04 27.55
N ALA A 219 -7.33 -13.45 26.36
CA ALA A 219 -7.74 -12.06 26.20
C ALA A 219 -8.54 -11.86 24.90
N TRP A 220 -9.52 -10.97 24.97
CA TRP A 220 -10.28 -10.48 23.83
C TRP A 220 -9.90 -9.03 23.53
N ILE A 221 -9.33 -8.80 22.34
CA ILE A 221 -8.90 -7.48 21.90
C ILE A 221 -9.57 -7.12 20.57
N THR A 222 -10.06 -5.88 20.49
CA THR A 222 -10.58 -5.30 19.25
C THR A 222 -9.63 -4.20 18.79
N VAL A 223 -9.10 -4.31 17.57
CA VAL A 223 -8.17 -3.33 16.99
C VAL A 223 -8.88 -2.57 15.87
N SER A 224 -9.03 -1.26 16.04
CA SER A 224 -9.58 -0.36 15.00
C SER A 224 -8.50 0.10 14.03
N GLN A 225 -8.90 0.70 12.90
CA GLN A 225 -7.96 1.29 11.94
C GLN A 225 -7.09 2.41 12.55
N THR A 226 -7.56 3.04 13.63
CA THR A 226 -6.79 3.95 14.49
C THR A 226 -6.83 3.41 15.91
N TYR A 227 -5.67 3.21 16.53
CA TYR A 227 -5.56 2.72 17.91
C TYR A 227 -4.29 3.24 18.57
N VAL A 228 -4.26 3.21 19.92
CA VAL A 228 -3.11 3.55 20.76
C VAL A 228 -2.60 2.23 21.33
N ILE A 229 -1.33 1.90 21.08
CA ILE A 229 -0.77 0.56 21.38
C ILE A 229 -0.66 0.31 22.88
N GLU A 230 -0.39 1.35 23.66
CA GLU A 230 -0.30 1.31 25.12
C GLU A 230 -1.64 0.94 25.75
N ASP A 231 -2.76 1.44 25.20
CA ASP A 231 -4.09 1.10 25.67
C ASP A 231 -4.41 -0.38 25.41
N LEU A 232 -3.92 -0.91 24.29
CA LEU A 232 -4.08 -2.31 23.91
C LEU A 232 -3.25 -3.22 24.83
N PHE A 233 -2.00 -2.84 25.12
CA PHE A 233 -1.13 -3.57 26.05
C PHE A 233 -1.67 -3.57 27.47
N LYS A 234 -2.10 -2.41 27.97
CA LYS A 234 -2.76 -2.30 29.28
C LYS A 234 -3.99 -3.19 29.36
N ASN A 235 -4.78 -3.28 28.29
CA ASN A 235 -5.96 -4.15 28.23
C ASN A 235 -5.59 -5.65 28.25
N LEU A 236 -4.57 -6.05 27.47
CA LEU A 236 -4.05 -7.42 27.48
C LEU A 236 -3.57 -7.83 28.88
N ILE A 237 -2.71 -7.02 29.50
CA ILE A 237 -2.16 -7.29 30.84
C ILE A 237 -3.29 -7.42 31.87
N LYS A 238 -4.26 -6.51 31.86
CA LYS A 238 -5.42 -6.58 32.76
C LYS A 238 -6.20 -7.88 32.58
N GLN A 239 -6.49 -8.28 31.34
CA GLN A 239 -7.23 -9.51 31.07
C GLN A 239 -6.45 -10.77 31.44
N PHE A 240 -5.14 -10.78 31.24
CA PHE A 240 -4.28 -11.92 31.62
C PHE A 240 -4.21 -12.12 33.14
N HIS A 241 -4.00 -11.06 33.93
CA HIS A 241 -4.03 -11.16 35.39
C HIS A 241 -5.42 -11.54 35.92
N GLN A 242 -6.49 -10.99 35.33
CA GLN A 242 -7.87 -11.38 35.66
C GLN A 242 -8.13 -12.87 35.39
N GLY A 243 -7.63 -13.41 34.28
CA GLY A 243 -7.73 -14.84 33.96
C GLY A 243 -7.07 -15.75 35.00
N ARG A 244 -5.97 -15.30 35.63
CA ARG A 244 -5.24 -16.05 36.68
C ARG A 244 -5.67 -15.73 38.11
N LYS A 245 -6.61 -14.81 38.31
CA LYS A 245 -7.00 -14.28 39.64
C LYS A 245 -5.82 -13.65 40.39
N GLU A 246 -4.89 -13.04 39.66
CA GLU A 246 -3.78 -12.27 40.21
C GLU A 246 -4.17 -10.80 40.39
N GLU A 247 -3.65 -10.14 41.43
CA GLU A 247 -3.88 -8.71 41.61
C GLU A 247 -3.16 -7.89 40.53
N VAL A 248 -3.93 -7.03 39.87
CA VAL A 248 -3.42 -6.07 38.89
C VAL A 248 -2.67 -4.98 39.65
N THR A 249 -1.39 -4.76 39.35
CA THR A 249 -0.60 -3.71 40.01
C THR A 249 -1.24 -2.33 39.81
N GLU A 250 -1.36 -1.54 40.89
CA GLU A 250 -1.99 -0.21 40.85
C GLU A 250 -1.27 0.79 39.92
N HIS A 251 -0.03 0.48 39.51
CA HIS A 251 0.84 1.32 38.69
C HIS A 251 0.66 1.12 37.16
N LEU A 252 -0.21 0.22 36.71
CA LEU A 252 -0.39 -0.09 35.27
C LEU A 252 -0.79 1.12 34.40
N ASN A 253 -1.50 2.09 34.98
CA ASN A 253 -1.96 3.26 34.23
C ASN A 253 -0.83 4.27 33.99
N SER A 254 0.23 4.25 34.80
CA SER A 254 1.40 5.15 34.73
C SER A 254 2.62 4.56 34.01
N MET A 255 2.59 3.27 33.63
CA MET A 255 3.72 2.60 32.97
C MET A 255 3.98 3.12 31.55
N SER A 256 5.26 3.18 31.18
CA SER A 256 5.71 3.50 29.82
C SER A 256 5.46 2.34 28.85
N TYR A 257 5.61 2.59 27.55
CA TYR A 257 5.49 1.56 26.52
C TYR A 257 6.48 0.40 26.74
N GLU A 258 7.73 0.72 27.10
CA GLU A 258 8.80 -0.24 27.34
C GLU A 258 8.50 -1.13 28.55
N GLU A 259 8.01 -0.55 29.64
CA GLU A 259 7.63 -1.28 30.85
C GLU A 259 6.45 -2.23 30.59
N LEU A 260 5.45 -1.79 29.81
CA LEU A 260 4.31 -2.62 29.41
C LEU A 260 4.74 -3.77 28.49
N LEU A 261 5.65 -3.51 27.56
CA LEU A 261 6.21 -4.50 26.65
C LEU A 261 7.05 -5.53 27.41
N GLU A 262 7.91 -5.09 28.34
CA GLU A 262 8.74 -5.96 29.16
C GLU A 262 7.88 -6.85 30.07
N MET A 263 6.82 -6.29 30.65
CA MET A 263 5.85 -7.04 31.45
C MET A 263 5.13 -8.10 30.62
N LEU A 264 4.59 -7.74 29.44
CA LEU A 264 3.95 -8.71 28.53
C LEU A 264 4.94 -9.76 28.02
N SER A 265 6.16 -9.35 27.68
CA SER A 265 7.21 -10.24 27.20
C SER A 265 7.59 -11.24 28.28
N THR A 266 7.78 -10.80 29.51
CA THR A 266 8.07 -11.68 30.66
C THR A 266 6.91 -12.62 30.93
N TYR A 267 5.68 -12.12 30.84
CA TYR A 267 4.46 -12.90 31.03
C TYR A 267 4.32 -14.03 29.99
N LEU A 268 4.75 -13.79 28.74
CA LEU A 268 4.64 -14.73 27.61
C LEU A 268 5.90 -15.58 27.37
N LYS A 269 7.10 -15.12 27.78
CA LYS A 269 8.40 -15.78 27.54
C LYS A 269 8.57 -17.13 28.23
N SER A 270 7.75 -17.48 29.22
CA SER A 270 7.80 -18.81 29.83
C SER A 270 7.35 -19.94 28.90
N LYS A 271 6.78 -19.63 27.71
CA LYS A 271 6.19 -20.65 26.82
C LYS A 271 6.61 -20.61 25.34
N SER A 272 7.31 -19.59 24.85
CA SER A 272 7.60 -19.45 23.41
C SER A 272 8.97 -19.98 22.96
N ARG A 273 9.37 -21.15 23.44
CA ARG A 273 10.52 -21.88 22.89
C ARG A 273 9.98 -23.16 22.29
N ASP A 274 9.52 -23.07 21.04
CA ASP A 274 9.63 -24.10 19.98
C ASP A 274 8.55 -23.88 18.90
N ILE A 275 8.93 -23.25 17.78
CA ILE A 275 8.17 -23.28 16.52
C ILE A 275 9.25 -23.38 15.43
N VAL A 276 9.26 -24.34 14.50
CA VAL A 276 8.31 -24.51 13.40
C VAL A 276 8.51 -25.93 12.83
N ASP A 277 7.46 -26.76 12.83
CA ASP A 277 7.34 -27.81 11.82
C ASP A 277 5.86 -28.06 11.46
N LYS A 278 5.59 -28.22 10.16
CA LYS A 278 4.35 -28.79 9.55
C LYS A 278 2.98 -28.07 9.68
N ALA A 279 2.85 -26.85 9.15
CA ALA A 279 1.55 -26.33 8.75
C ALA A 279 1.55 -25.78 7.31
N GLU A 280 0.42 -25.90 6.59
CA GLU A 280 0.17 -25.34 5.25
C GLU A 280 0.05 -23.79 5.29
N ILE A 281 1.11 -23.11 5.71
CA ILE A 281 1.13 -21.66 5.87
C ILE A 281 1.21 -20.99 4.50
N ARG A 282 0.14 -20.29 4.11
CA ARG A 282 0.08 -19.49 2.86
C ARG A 282 0.50 -18.04 3.04
N ARG A 283 0.45 -17.51 4.26
CA ARG A 283 0.85 -16.15 4.60
C ARG A 283 1.60 -16.15 5.92
N LEU A 284 2.76 -15.52 5.94
CA LEU A 284 3.60 -15.38 7.11
C LEU A 284 4.03 -13.92 7.24
N SER A 285 3.88 -13.37 8.44
CA SER A 285 4.42 -12.08 8.80
C SER A 285 5.26 -12.25 10.05
N ILE A 286 6.48 -11.73 10.04
CA ILE A 286 7.38 -11.82 11.19
C ILE A 286 7.80 -10.40 11.59
N GLN A 287 7.70 -10.11 12.88
CA GLN A 287 8.22 -8.89 13.48
C GLN A 287 9.20 -9.29 14.60
N THR A 288 10.49 -8.99 14.45
CA THR A 288 11.50 -9.30 15.47
C THR A 288 11.98 -8.04 16.18
N ALA A 289 11.83 -8.00 17.50
CA ALA A 289 12.41 -6.93 18.34
C ALA A 289 13.87 -7.26 18.71
N GLU A 290 14.16 -8.52 19.08
CA GLU A 290 15.50 -9.01 19.39
C GLU A 290 15.57 -10.52 19.06
N GLY A 291 16.34 -10.90 18.03
CA GLY A 291 16.54 -12.30 17.65
C GLY A 291 16.76 -12.50 16.15
N GLU A 292 17.73 -13.34 15.80
CA GLU A 292 18.06 -13.71 14.41
C GLU A 292 17.16 -14.87 13.94
N ILE A 293 16.48 -14.70 12.81
CA ILE A 293 15.74 -15.80 12.18
C ILE A 293 16.72 -16.62 11.35
N ASN A 294 17.12 -17.78 11.87
CA ASN A 294 18.17 -18.58 11.24
C ASN A 294 17.68 -19.47 10.10
N SER A 295 16.39 -19.85 10.05
CA SER A 295 15.79 -20.53 8.88
C SER A 295 14.27 -20.71 8.99
N CYS A 296 13.51 -20.33 7.96
CA CYS A 296 12.13 -20.81 7.75
C CYS A 296 12.12 -21.90 6.66
N THR A 297 12.55 -23.11 6.99
CA THR A 297 12.52 -24.25 6.05
C THR A 297 11.15 -24.94 6.07
N GLY A 298 10.71 -25.50 4.94
CA GLY A 298 9.52 -26.38 4.89
C GLY A 298 8.19 -25.74 4.47
N MET A 299 8.14 -24.43 4.15
CA MET A 299 6.89 -23.76 3.77
C MET A 299 6.73 -23.59 2.24
N SER A 300 6.65 -24.70 1.50
CA SER A 300 6.53 -24.67 0.03
C SER A 300 5.25 -23.99 -0.49
N GLU A 301 4.21 -23.92 0.34
CA GLU A 301 2.89 -23.34 0.03
C GLU A 301 2.79 -21.83 0.29
N LEU A 302 3.87 -21.21 0.80
CA LEU A 302 3.87 -19.80 1.17
C LEU A 302 3.71 -18.89 -0.07
N ARG A 303 2.74 -17.97 0.00
CA ARG A 303 2.41 -17.02 -1.08
C ARG A 303 2.71 -15.58 -0.73
N SER A 304 2.68 -15.24 0.56
CA SER A 304 2.99 -13.90 1.06
C SER A 304 3.91 -14.01 2.26
N PHE A 305 5.03 -13.30 2.20
CA PHE A 305 5.99 -13.24 3.28
C PHE A 305 6.31 -11.77 3.56
N LEU A 306 6.02 -11.31 4.78
CA LEU A 306 6.30 -9.95 5.24
C LEU A 306 7.27 -10.01 6.41
N VAL A 307 8.36 -9.27 6.33
CA VAL A 307 9.41 -9.29 7.34
C VAL A 307 9.67 -7.88 7.82
N PHE A 308 9.38 -7.64 9.09
CA PHE A 308 9.56 -6.37 9.78
C PHE A 308 10.61 -6.57 10.88
N GLY A 309 11.90 -6.53 10.51
CA GLY A 309 13.00 -6.76 11.45
C GLY A 309 14.26 -7.33 10.81
N THR A 310 15.14 -7.90 11.64
CA THR A 310 16.45 -8.42 11.24
C THR A 310 16.35 -9.77 10.51
N LEU A 311 16.44 -9.74 9.18
CA LEU A 311 16.59 -10.94 8.35
C LEU A 311 17.93 -10.93 7.63
N LYS A 312 18.91 -11.69 8.12
CA LYS A 312 20.23 -11.82 7.46
C LYS A 312 20.16 -12.60 6.15
N LYS A 313 19.23 -13.55 6.02
CA LYS A 313 19.10 -14.39 4.84
C LYS A 313 17.65 -14.77 4.57
N LEU A 314 17.23 -14.75 3.31
CA LEU A 314 15.93 -15.29 2.93
C LEU A 314 15.94 -16.82 3.02
N PRO A 315 14.92 -17.41 3.63
CA PRO A 315 14.74 -18.85 3.62
C PRO A 315 14.56 -19.38 2.19
N SER A 316 15.15 -20.53 1.90
CA SER A 316 15.02 -21.20 0.61
C SER A 316 13.73 -22.03 0.55
N GLY A 317 13.16 -22.19 -0.66
CA GLY A 317 12.03 -23.12 -0.89
C GLY A 317 10.65 -22.48 -1.12
N PHE A 318 10.52 -21.15 -1.14
CA PHE A 318 9.25 -20.44 -1.35
C PHE A 318 8.80 -20.36 -2.84
N LYS A 319 8.75 -21.48 -3.55
CA LYS A 319 8.50 -21.48 -5.01
C LYS A 319 7.15 -20.86 -5.44
N LEU A 320 6.17 -20.83 -4.54
CA LEU A 320 4.83 -20.27 -4.78
C LEU A 320 4.69 -18.81 -4.31
N LEU A 321 5.77 -18.17 -3.86
CA LEU A 321 5.73 -16.81 -3.34
C LEU A 321 5.30 -15.81 -4.42
N ARG A 322 4.31 -14.98 -4.08
CA ARG A 322 3.78 -13.91 -4.94
C ARG A 322 4.05 -12.53 -4.37
N VAL A 323 4.14 -12.42 -3.05
CA VAL A 323 4.37 -11.16 -2.33
C VAL A 323 5.54 -11.35 -1.36
N LEU A 324 6.54 -10.51 -1.51
CA LEU A 324 7.64 -10.42 -0.57
C LEU A 324 7.81 -8.97 -0.13
N ASP A 325 7.72 -8.74 1.17
CA ASP A 325 7.95 -7.45 1.79
C ASP A 325 9.13 -7.53 2.76
N LEU A 326 10.17 -6.76 2.47
CA LEU A 326 11.41 -6.63 3.23
C LEU A 326 11.65 -5.17 3.61
N GLU A 327 10.58 -4.39 3.80
CA GLU A 327 10.68 -3.00 4.24
C GLU A 327 11.53 -2.88 5.51
N ASP A 328 12.50 -1.97 5.46
CA ASP A 328 13.46 -1.67 6.52
C ASP A 328 14.27 -2.88 7.02
N ALA A 329 14.30 -3.98 6.25
CA ALA A 329 15.13 -5.13 6.55
C ALA A 329 16.62 -4.75 6.42
N PRO A 330 17.49 -5.15 7.37
CA PRO A 330 18.91 -4.79 7.37
C PRO A 330 19.72 -5.69 6.42
N ILE A 331 19.29 -5.74 5.16
CA ILE A 331 19.97 -6.43 4.06
C ILE A 331 20.74 -5.42 3.23
N ASP A 332 22.02 -5.70 2.99
CA ASP A 332 22.95 -4.86 2.24
C ASP A 332 23.23 -5.38 0.82
N ARG A 333 22.82 -6.61 0.53
CA ARG A 333 22.96 -7.25 -0.78
C ARG A 333 21.63 -7.82 -1.25
N PHE A 334 21.42 -7.77 -2.56
CA PHE A 334 20.27 -8.44 -3.16
C PHE A 334 20.41 -9.97 -3.00
N PRO A 335 19.44 -10.66 -2.39
CA PRO A 335 19.58 -12.10 -2.14
C PRO A 335 19.42 -12.92 -3.41
N ASP A 336 20.43 -13.73 -3.74
CA ASP A 336 20.50 -14.52 -4.98
C ASP A 336 19.33 -15.48 -5.14
N GLU A 337 18.73 -15.98 -4.05
CA GLU A 337 17.60 -16.89 -4.11
C GLU A 337 16.32 -16.22 -4.66
N LEU A 338 16.20 -14.89 -4.55
CA LEU A 338 15.00 -14.16 -5.00
C LEU A 338 14.76 -14.29 -6.50
N VAL A 339 15.82 -14.34 -7.31
CA VAL A 339 15.65 -14.38 -8.78
C VAL A 339 15.04 -15.69 -9.27
N TYR A 340 14.91 -16.69 -8.41
CA TYR A 340 14.26 -17.97 -8.69
C TYR A 340 12.77 -17.97 -8.31
N LEU A 341 12.27 -16.90 -7.68
CA LEU A 341 10.86 -16.75 -7.32
C LEU A 341 10.03 -16.29 -8.53
N PHE A 342 9.90 -17.15 -9.53
CA PHE A 342 9.23 -16.83 -10.80
C PHE A 342 7.78 -16.33 -10.62
N ASN A 343 7.08 -16.77 -9.57
CA ASN A 343 5.70 -16.37 -9.27
C ASN A 343 5.57 -15.01 -8.59
N LEU A 344 6.70 -14.37 -8.25
CA LEU A 344 6.70 -13.11 -7.52
C LEU A 344 6.05 -12.00 -8.36
N ARG A 345 5.09 -11.31 -7.74
CA ARG A 345 4.34 -10.19 -8.33
C ARG A 345 4.62 -8.88 -7.61
N TYR A 346 4.98 -8.95 -6.34
CA TYR A 346 5.26 -7.79 -5.50
C TYR A 346 6.57 -8.01 -4.73
N LEU A 347 7.48 -7.05 -4.85
CA LEU A 347 8.75 -7.01 -4.13
C LEU A 347 8.94 -5.60 -3.53
N ASN A 348 8.94 -5.52 -2.20
CA ASN A 348 9.26 -4.31 -1.46
C ASN A 348 10.62 -4.45 -0.79
N LEU A 349 11.55 -3.58 -1.18
CA LEU A 349 12.91 -3.44 -0.66
C LEU A 349 13.12 -2.04 -0.08
N LYS A 350 12.03 -1.35 0.30
CA LYS A 350 12.10 0.01 0.82
C LYS A 350 12.98 0.05 2.07
N GLY A 351 13.83 1.07 2.19
CA GLY A 351 14.66 1.31 3.38
C GLY A 351 15.79 0.29 3.59
N THR A 352 15.98 -0.65 2.65
CA THR A 352 17.08 -1.63 2.72
C THR A 352 18.43 -0.99 2.39
N LEU A 353 19.53 -1.62 2.80
CA LEU A 353 20.88 -1.13 2.53
C LEU A 353 21.44 -1.60 1.19
N ILE A 354 20.61 -2.21 0.33
CA ILE A 354 21.02 -2.76 -0.97
C ILE A 354 21.59 -1.65 -1.86
N GLU A 355 22.79 -1.86 -2.39
CA GLU A 355 23.50 -0.89 -3.25
C GLU A 355 23.27 -1.09 -4.75
N GLU A 356 22.89 -2.31 -5.16
CA GLU A 356 22.65 -2.65 -6.56
C GLU A 356 21.60 -3.75 -6.72
N LEU A 357 20.83 -3.68 -7.81
CA LEU A 357 20.02 -4.81 -8.27
C LEU A 357 20.83 -5.63 -9.28
N PRO A 358 20.83 -6.96 -9.19
CA PRO A 358 21.61 -7.80 -10.09
C PRO A 358 20.98 -7.87 -11.49
N GLU A 359 21.78 -8.10 -12.53
CA GLU A 359 21.27 -8.37 -13.89
C GLU A 359 20.33 -9.59 -13.96
N SER A 360 20.42 -10.50 -12.99
CA SER A 360 19.52 -11.63 -12.86
C SER A 360 18.08 -11.25 -12.45
N ILE A 361 17.82 -10.01 -12.01
CA ILE A 361 16.47 -9.51 -11.67
C ILE A 361 15.48 -9.72 -12.82
N GLY A 362 15.94 -9.66 -14.08
CA GLY A 362 15.12 -9.88 -15.27
C GLY A 362 14.51 -11.28 -15.39
N ARG A 363 14.84 -12.22 -14.49
CA ARG A 363 14.16 -13.52 -14.35
C ARG A 363 12.75 -13.39 -13.75
N LEU A 364 12.47 -12.34 -13.00
CA LEU A 364 11.18 -12.08 -12.34
C LEU A 364 10.11 -11.56 -13.31
N ARG A 365 9.86 -12.26 -14.42
CA ARG A 365 8.99 -11.80 -15.51
C ARG A 365 7.53 -11.56 -15.11
N ASN A 366 7.08 -12.11 -13.98
CA ASN A 366 5.73 -11.89 -13.44
C ASN A 366 5.65 -10.74 -12.45
N LEU A 367 6.77 -10.06 -12.15
CA LEU A 367 6.80 -8.95 -11.22
C LEU A 367 5.94 -7.80 -11.76
N GLN A 368 5.06 -7.28 -10.90
CA GLN A 368 4.12 -6.20 -11.21
C GLN A 368 4.44 -4.94 -10.40
N ASN A 369 5.02 -5.10 -9.22
CA ASN A 369 5.40 -4.00 -8.35
C ASN A 369 6.81 -4.22 -7.79
N LEU A 370 7.66 -3.23 -8.00
CA LEU A 370 8.99 -3.13 -7.42
C LEU A 370 9.12 -1.79 -6.70
N ASN A 371 9.25 -1.85 -5.38
CA ASN A 371 9.50 -0.69 -4.53
C ASN A 371 10.93 -0.76 -3.99
N ILE A 372 11.78 0.17 -4.39
CA ILE A 372 13.19 0.29 -3.95
C ILE A 372 13.47 1.65 -3.32
N ARG A 373 12.43 2.29 -2.78
CA ARG A 373 12.54 3.59 -2.12
C ARG A 373 13.49 3.55 -0.93
N ASP A 374 14.21 4.64 -0.70
CA ASP A 374 15.13 4.80 0.42
C ASP A 374 16.17 3.67 0.54
N SER A 375 16.44 2.97 -0.58
CA SER A 375 17.56 2.04 -0.70
C SER A 375 18.85 2.76 -1.12
N LYS A 376 19.97 2.05 -1.15
CA LYS A 376 21.25 2.59 -1.67
C LYS A 376 21.45 2.36 -3.17
N ILE A 377 20.44 1.88 -3.89
CA ILE A 377 20.51 1.61 -5.33
C ILE A 377 20.68 2.92 -6.10
N LYS A 378 21.74 3.00 -6.93
CA LYS A 378 22.07 4.21 -7.72
C LYS A 378 21.68 4.10 -9.20
N ALA A 379 21.62 2.88 -9.74
CA ALA A 379 21.28 2.62 -11.12
C ALA A 379 20.43 1.35 -11.24
N LEU A 380 19.49 1.34 -12.18
CA LEU A 380 18.78 0.12 -12.57
C LEU A 380 19.68 -0.75 -13.45
N PRO A 381 19.65 -2.09 -13.36
CA PRO A 381 20.37 -2.97 -14.29
C PRO A 381 19.68 -3.02 -15.65
N LYS A 382 20.41 -3.38 -16.72
CA LYS A 382 19.85 -3.45 -18.08
C LYS A 382 18.67 -4.41 -18.17
N ALA A 383 18.75 -5.51 -17.41
CA ALA A 383 17.71 -6.52 -17.31
C ALA A 383 16.38 -6.04 -16.72
N ILE A 384 16.27 -4.82 -16.17
CA ILE A 384 14.99 -4.27 -15.73
C ILE A 384 13.96 -4.23 -16.86
N SER A 385 14.43 -4.01 -18.10
CA SER A 385 13.62 -4.03 -19.33
C SER A 385 12.96 -5.38 -19.63
N LYS A 386 13.39 -6.48 -18.98
CA LYS A 386 12.81 -7.82 -19.13
C LYS A 386 11.57 -8.02 -18.24
N LEU A 387 11.28 -7.11 -17.33
CA LEU A 387 10.12 -7.16 -16.43
C LEU A 387 8.85 -6.67 -17.13
N VAL A 388 8.46 -7.33 -18.23
CA VAL A 388 7.38 -6.90 -19.14
C VAL A 388 5.98 -6.80 -18.50
N ASN A 389 5.79 -7.37 -17.31
CA ASN A 389 4.56 -7.26 -16.53
C ASN A 389 4.60 -6.19 -15.43
N LEU A 390 5.70 -5.44 -15.33
CA LEU A 390 5.88 -4.40 -14.32
C LEU A 390 4.87 -3.28 -14.57
N ARG A 391 4.15 -2.92 -13.52
CA ARG A 391 3.14 -1.84 -13.49
C ARG A 391 3.58 -0.69 -12.61
N HIS A 392 4.31 -0.98 -11.54
CA HIS A 392 4.72 0.00 -10.55
C HIS A 392 6.23 -0.14 -10.29
N LEU A 393 6.97 0.91 -10.61
CA LEU A 393 8.38 1.07 -10.28
C LEU A 393 8.53 2.37 -9.49
N THR A 394 8.83 2.24 -8.19
CA THR A 394 9.01 3.40 -7.31
C THR A 394 10.43 3.40 -6.75
N MET A 395 11.17 4.45 -7.07
CA MET A 395 12.62 4.47 -6.90
C MET A 395 13.17 5.86 -6.60
N TYR A 396 13.21 6.23 -5.34
CA TYR A 396 13.88 7.45 -4.90
C TYR A 396 14.44 7.27 -3.51
N ARG A 397 15.40 8.09 -3.14
CA ARG A 397 15.90 8.20 -1.77
C ARG A 397 15.74 9.63 -1.29
N TYR A 398 15.20 9.81 -0.09
CA TYR A 398 15.24 11.11 0.56
C TYR A 398 16.64 11.44 1.06
N THR A 399 17.05 12.70 0.94
CA THR A 399 18.24 13.19 1.65
C THR A 399 17.84 13.66 3.04
N ASN A 400 18.83 13.77 3.93
CA ASN A 400 18.61 14.30 5.28
C ASN A 400 18.27 15.80 5.29
N TYR A 401 18.28 16.46 4.13
CA TYR A 401 17.97 17.88 3.97
C TYR A 401 16.53 18.03 3.44
N HIS A 402 15.54 17.68 4.27
CA HIS A 402 14.12 17.79 3.92
C HIS A 402 13.68 19.19 3.46
N TYR A 403 14.45 20.23 3.83
CA TYR A 403 14.24 21.63 3.48
C TYR A 403 15.36 22.19 2.59
N GLY A 404 16.15 21.34 1.94
CA GLY A 404 17.10 21.74 0.90
C GLY A 404 16.54 21.46 -0.50
N PHE A 405 17.13 22.08 -1.51
CA PHE A 405 16.76 21.83 -2.92
C PHE A 405 16.83 20.33 -3.27
N MET A 406 17.96 19.68 -2.96
CA MET A 406 18.14 18.24 -3.20
C MET A 406 17.57 17.40 -2.06
N TYR A 407 16.25 17.39 -1.88
CA TYR A 407 15.58 16.54 -0.88
C TYR A 407 15.29 15.12 -1.40
N VAL A 408 15.31 14.91 -2.72
CA VAL A 408 15.11 13.61 -3.39
C VAL A 408 16.28 13.31 -4.33
N ILE A 409 16.73 12.06 -4.32
CA ILE A 409 17.70 11.49 -5.26
C ILE A 409 16.98 10.42 -6.08
N GLY A 410 17.02 10.55 -7.41
CA GLY A 410 16.48 9.55 -8.33
C GLY A 410 17.47 8.43 -8.64
N ILE A 411 17.09 7.57 -9.58
CA ILE A 411 17.91 6.43 -10.00
C ILE A 411 18.20 6.51 -11.50
N LYS A 412 19.46 6.25 -11.85
CA LYS A 412 19.93 6.24 -13.24
C LYS A 412 19.32 5.08 -14.03
N PRO A 413 18.77 5.34 -15.23
CA PRO A 413 18.37 4.27 -16.13
C PRO A 413 19.61 3.65 -16.80
N ALA A 414 19.83 2.33 -16.73
CA ALA A 414 20.92 1.69 -17.48
C ALA A 414 20.53 1.19 -18.88
N SER A 415 19.25 1.18 -19.23
CA SER A 415 18.77 0.72 -20.54
C SER A 415 17.48 1.42 -20.96
N ASP A 416 17.12 1.18 -22.22
CA ASP A 416 15.83 1.58 -22.76
C ASP A 416 14.68 0.87 -22.01
N LEU A 417 13.82 1.67 -21.37
CA LEU A 417 12.63 1.20 -20.65
C LEU A 417 11.42 0.99 -21.57
N SER A 418 11.57 1.14 -22.89
CA SER A 418 10.50 1.03 -23.89
C SER A 418 9.74 -0.30 -23.85
N ASN A 419 10.35 -1.38 -23.35
CA ASN A 419 9.68 -2.68 -23.24
C ASN A 419 8.65 -2.74 -22.09
N LEU A 420 8.65 -1.78 -21.16
CA LEU A 420 7.76 -1.75 -19.99
C LEU A 420 6.40 -1.12 -20.33
N GLN A 421 5.73 -1.66 -21.35
CA GLN A 421 4.48 -1.10 -21.91
C GLN A 421 3.28 -1.13 -20.95
N LYS A 422 3.33 -1.95 -19.89
CA LYS A 422 2.29 -2.02 -18.85
C LYS A 422 2.55 -1.09 -17.66
N LEU A 423 3.63 -0.31 -17.71
CA LEU A 423 4.03 0.54 -16.59
C LEU A 423 3.03 1.69 -16.42
N GLN A 424 2.50 1.81 -15.20
CA GLN A 424 1.52 2.81 -14.79
C GLN A 424 2.14 3.84 -13.84
N VAL A 425 3.13 3.43 -13.07
CA VAL A 425 3.84 4.29 -12.11
C VAL A 425 5.35 4.15 -12.34
N LEU A 426 5.99 5.28 -12.68
CA LEU A 426 7.43 5.42 -12.78
C LEU A 426 7.86 6.64 -11.96
N GLN A 427 8.41 6.42 -10.77
CA GLN A 427 8.77 7.52 -9.86
C GLN A 427 10.29 7.67 -9.73
N SER A 428 10.75 8.88 -10.03
CA SER A 428 12.11 9.40 -9.83
C SER A 428 13.21 8.70 -10.63
N VAL A 429 12.97 8.57 -11.94
CA VAL A 429 14.03 8.24 -12.90
C VAL A 429 14.87 9.48 -13.21
N GLU A 430 16.19 9.35 -13.25
CA GLU A 430 17.04 10.47 -13.68
C GLU A 430 16.93 10.71 -15.18
N SER A 431 16.92 11.99 -15.59
CA SER A 431 17.05 12.42 -16.98
C SER A 431 18.47 12.15 -17.50
N GLU A 432 18.73 10.90 -17.88
CA GLU A 432 19.97 10.49 -18.53
C GLU A 432 19.72 9.72 -19.83
N GLY A 433 20.63 9.90 -20.79
CA GLY A 433 20.58 9.22 -22.08
C GLY A 433 19.34 9.59 -22.89
N LYS A 434 18.53 8.59 -23.29
CA LYS A 434 17.34 8.78 -24.14
C LYS A 434 16.02 8.62 -23.36
N ILE A 435 16.07 8.60 -22.03
CA ILE A 435 14.92 8.21 -21.20
C ILE A 435 13.70 9.10 -21.42
N ILE A 436 13.89 10.42 -21.50
CA ILE A 436 12.81 11.37 -21.75
C ILE A 436 12.10 11.03 -23.06
N LYS A 437 12.84 10.82 -24.15
CA LYS A 437 12.28 10.41 -25.46
C LYS A 437 11.55 9.08 -25.41
N VAL A 438 11.96 8.14 -24.56
CA VAL A 438 11.34 6.83 -24.42
C VAL A 438 9.99 6.93 -23.72
N ILE A 439 9.88 7.80 -22.72
CA ILE A 439 8.68 7.98 -21.91
C ILE A 439 7.45 8.34 -22.76
N ARG A 440 7.62 9.05 -23.89
CA ARG A 440 6.52 9.37 -24.82
C ARG A 440 5.75 8.14 -25.33
N ASN A 441 6.37 6.96 -25.32
CA ASN A 441 5.77 5.71 -25.77
C ASN A 441 5.08 4.93 -24.64
N MET A 442 5.15 5.42 -23.40
CA MET A 442 4.64 4.74 -22.20
C MET A 442 3.25 5.28 -21.83
N THR A 443 2.29 5.13 -22.74
CA THR A 443 0.97 5.78 -22.67
C THR A 443 0.07 5.29 -21.53
N GLN A 444 0.43 4.20 -20.85
CA GLN A 444 -0.26 3.70 -19.65
C GLN A 444 0.15 4.42 -18.36
N LEU A 445 1.14 5.33 -18.41
CA LEU A 445 1.61 6.05 -17.24
C LEU A 445 0.53 6.97 -16.68
N THR A 446 0.22 6.74 -15.41
CA THR A 446 -0.67 7.57 -14.58
C THR A 446 0.11 8.42 -13.58
N SER A 447 1.37 8.06 -13.33
CA SER A 447 2.23 8.73 -12.38
C SER A 447 3.67 8.69 -12.85
N LEU A 448 4.25 9.88 -13.05
CA LEU A 448 5.60 10.07 -13.57
C LEU A 448 6.39 10.98 -12.63
N GLY A 449 7.61 10.57 -12.29
CA GLY A 449 8.59 11.37 -11.58
C GLY A 449 9.92 11.35 -12.32
N ILE A 450 10.47 12.50 -12.66
CA ILE A 450 11.77 12.65 -13.30
C ILE A 450 12.65 13.59 -12.47
N THR A 451 13.86 13.16 -12.15
CA THR A 451 14.87 13.99 -11.48
C THR A 451 16.03 14.28 -12.43
N ASN A 452 16.97 15.13 -12.02
CA ASN A 452 18.14 15.46 -12.83
C ASN A 452 17.78 16.10 -14.19
N VAL A 453 16.63 16.79 -14.27
CA VAL A 453 16.15 17.44 -15.50
C VAL A 453 17.00 18.69 -15.77
N LYS A 454 17.47 18.85 -17.01
CA LYS A 454 18.28 19.99 -17.43
C LYS A 454 17.48 20.94 -18.32
N ALA A 455 17.90 22.19 -18.43
CA ALA A 455 17.25 23.14 -19.36
C ALA A 455 17.28 22.65 -20.82
N SER A 456 18.29 21.86 -21.20
CA SER A 456 18.41 21.26 -22.54
C SER A 456 17.33 20.22 -22.85
N ASP A 457 16.65 19.70 -21.84
CA ASP A 457 15.65 18.63 -21.99
C ASP A 457 14.28 19.17 -22.41
N GLU A 458 14.07 20.49 -22.42
CA GLU A 458 12.75 21.14 -22.57
C GLU A 458 11.91 20.57 -23.71
N MET A 459 12.47 20.50 -24.92
CA MET A 459 11.73 20.09 -26.12
C MET A 459 11.30 18.63 -26.02
N ASP A 460 12.25 17.73 -25.70
CA ASP A 460 11.98 16.31 -25.57
C ASP A 460 11.03 16.01 -24.41
N LEU A 461 11.16 16.74 -23.29
CA LEU A 461 10.30 16.61 -22.12
C LEU A 461 8.87 17.02 -22.44
N CYS A 462 8.69 18.21 -23.00
CA CYS A 462 7.37 18.73 -23.33
C CYS A 462 6.68 17.90 -24.41
N ASP A 463 7.41 17.45 -25.44
CA ASP A 463 6.89 16.54 -26.46
C ASP A 463 6.47 15.19 -25.87
N SER A 464 7.22 14.68 -24.89
CA SER A 464 6.90 13.42 -24.23
C SER A 464 5.69 13.53 -23.32
N LEU A 465 5.60 14.59 -22.51
CA LEU A 465 4.47 14.84 -21.61
C LEU A 465 3.14 15.00 -22.36
N GLN A 466 3.15 15.66 -23.53
CA GLN A 466 1.95 15.82 -24.38
C GLN A 466 1.33 14.49 -24.85
N LYS A 467 2.09 13.38 -24.82
CA LYS A 467 1.61 12.05 -25.23
C LYS A 467 1.03 11.23 -24.07
N LEU A 468 1.17 11.68 -22.83
CA LEU A 468 0.75 10.93 -21.64
C LEU A 468 -0.66 11.31 -21.22
N GLU A 469 -1.66 10.88 -21.99
CA GLU A 469 -3.07 11.27 -21.78
C GLU A 469 -3.64 10.83 -20.43
N LEU A 470 -3.16 9.70 -19.88
CA LEU A 470 -3.63 9.13 -18.61
C LEU A 470 -2.89 9.68 -17.37
N LEU A 471 -2.02 10.68 -17.53
CA LEU A 471 -1.14 11.14 -16.46
C LEU A 471 -1.89 11.97 -15.41
N HIS A 472 -1.95 11.45 -14.18
CA HIS A 472 -2.57 12.11 -13.03
C HIS A 472 -1.57 12.79 -12.10
N TYR A 473 -0.34 12.27 -12.02
CA TYR A 473 0.72 12.78 -11.13
C TYR A 473 1.98 13.05 -11.92
N LEU A 474 2.49 14.28 -11.85
CA LEU A 474 3.76 14.69 -12.44
C LEU A 474 4.67 15.26 -11.35
N PHE A 475 5.85 14.69 -11.22
CA PHE A 475 6.96 15.22 -10.44
C PHE A 475 8.15 15.49 -11.35
N LEU A 476 8.69 16.70 -11.31
CA LEU A 476 9.90 17.09 -12.03
C LEU A 476 10.87 17.78 -11.08
N MET A 477 12.14 17.40 -11.13
CA MET A 477 13.20 18.03 -10.35
C MET A 477 14.41 18.34 -11.23
N ALA A 478 14.85 19.61 -11.19
CA ALA A 478 16.04 20.08 -11.90
C ALA A 478 17.32 19.39 -11.39
N SER A 479 18.40 19.43 -12.16
CA SER A 479 19.69 18.79 -11.81
C SER A 479 20.35 19.39 -10.57
N ASP A 480 20.21 20.70 -10.40
CA ASP A 480 20.81 21.45 -9.31
C ASP A 480 20.01 22.73 -9.02
N VAL A 481 20.45 23.48 -8.02
CA VAL A 481 19.75 24.65 -7.49
C VAL A 481 19.75 25.86 -8.43
N GLU A 482 20.70 25.94 -9.35
CA GLU A 482 20.83 27.03 -10.32
C GLU A 482 20.22 26.68 -11.68
N GLU A 483 20.07 25.39 -11.99
CA GLU A 483 19.45 24.91 -13.22
C GLU A 483 17.98 25.32 -13.35
N PHE A 484 17.62 25.74 -14.56
CA PHE A 484 16.26 26.11 -14.89
C PHE A 484 15.44 24.88 -15.30
N LEU A 485 14.32 24.67 -14.61
CA LEU A 485 13.33 23.68 -14.99
C LEU A 485 12.43 24.24 -16.11
N ARG A 486 12.87 24.07 -17.35
CA ARG A 486 12.16 24.59 -18.53
C ARG A 486 11.00 23.68 -18.95
N VAL A 487 9.79 24.18 -18.75
CA VAL A 487 8.51 23.50 -19.07
C VAL A 487 7.57 24.38 -19.90
N ASN A 488 8.08 25.42 -20.56
CA ASN A 488 7.27 26.41 -21.27
C ASN A 488 6.88 25.95 -22.68
N ALA A 489 7.65 25.04 -23.28
CA ALA A 489 7.32 24.46 -24.57
C ALA A 489 6.09 23.51 -24.53
N LEU A 490 5.54 23.20 -23.34
CA LEU A 490 4.36 22.35 -23.18
C LEU A 490 3.10 23.08 -23.65
N ARG A 491 2.63 22.76 -24.86
CA ARG A 491 1.44 23.39 -25.47
C ARG A 491 0.12 22.87 -24.93
N SER A 492 0.05 21.55 -24.70
CA SER A 492 -1.13 20.88 -24.16
C SER A 492 -0.73 19.99 -22.99
N PRO A 493 -0.98 20.40 -21.73
CA PRO A 493 -0.70 19.54 -20.59
C PRO A 493 -1.60 18.29 -20.65
N PRO A 494 -1.19 17.18 -20.01
CA PRO A 494 -2.06 16.02 -19.80
C PRO A 494 -3.42 16.42 -19.21
N PRO A 495 -4.55 15.97 -19.79
CA PRO A 495 -5.88 16.50 -19.45
C PRO A 495 -6.34 16.12 -18.04
N ASP A 496 -5.94 14.94 -17.55
CA ASP A 496 -6.36 14.42 -16.25
C ASP A 496 -5.37 14.72 -15.13
N LEU A 497 -4.46 15.68 -15.33
CA LEU A 497 -3.42 15.99 -14.36
C LEU A 497 -4.01 16.54 -13.04
N GLN A 498 -3.88 15.76 -11.98
CA GLN A 498 -4.43 16.06 -10.65
C GLN A 498 -3.38 16.60 -9.68
N LYS A 499 -2.11 16.22 -9.86
CA LYS A 499 -1.01 16.56 -8.96
C LYS A 499 0.21 16.98 -9.76
N VAL A 500 0.67 18.20 -9.53
CA VAL A 500 1.88 18.75 -10.13
C VAL A 500 2.86 19.12 -9.03
N TYR A 501 4.06 18.58 -9.13
CA TYR A 501 5.20 18.94 -8.29
C TYR A 501 6.38 19.32 -9.18
N LEU A 502 6.76 20.59 -9.15
CA LEU A 502 7.96 21.10 -9.80
C LEU A 502 8.98 21.55 -8.74
N ALA A 503 10.20 21.04 -8.84
CA ALA A 503 11.32 21.38 -7.97
C ALA A 503 12.50 21.91 -8.82
N GLY A 504 12.77 23.22 -8.76
CA GLY A 504 13.80 23.87 -9.57
C GLY A 504 13.37 25.22 -10.08
N LYS A 505 14.35 26.03 -10.50
CA LYS A 505 14.13 27.44 -10.87
C LYS A 505 13.26 27.54 -12.12
N LEU A 506 12.21 28.34 -12.07
CA LEU A 506 11.35 28.62 -13.21
C LEU A 506 11.68 30.02 -13.74
N GLU A 507 11.89 30.16 -15.04
CA GLU A 507 12.16 31.46 -15.68
C GLU A 507 10.93 32.37 -15.65
N LYS A 508 9.75 31.77 -15.81
CA LYS A 508 8.43 32.42 -15.76
C LYS A 508 7.37 31.38 -15.38
N VAL A 509 6.19 31.83 -15.01
CA VAL A 509 5.00 31.02 -14.79
C VAL A 509 4.61 30.40 -16.13
N PRO A 510 4.55 29.05 -16.21
CA PRO A 510 4.15 28.38 -17.43
C PRO A 510 2.70 28.71 -17.82
N LEU A 511 2.49 29.08 -19.08
CA LEU A 511 1.18 29.52 -19.60
C LEU A 511 0.07 28.48 -19.42
N TRP A 512 0.43 27.20 -19.35
CA TRP A 512 -0.50 26.10 -19.17
C TRP A 512 -0.94 25.89 -17.72
N PHE A 513 -0.40 26.62 -16.73
CA PHE A 513 -0.84 26.49 -15.34
C PHE A 513 -2.34 26.77 -15.17
N GLY A 514 -2.87 27.76 -15.89
CA GLY A 514 -4.28 28.14 -15.83
C GLY A 514 -5.23 27.16 -16.52
N SER A 515 -4.73 26.19 -17.31
CA SER A 515 -5.56 25.20 -18.01
C SER A 515 -5.71 23.87 -17.28
N LEU A 516 -5.13 23.73 -16.08
CA LEU A 516 -5.14 22.49 -15.29
C LEU A 516 -6.44 22.33 -14.48
N TYR A 517 -7.59 22.21 -15.15
CA TYR A 517 -8.90 22.20 -14.48
C TYR A 517 -9.10 21.04 -13.47
N ASN A 518 -8.42 19.92 -13.67
CA ASN A 518 -8.47 18.74 -12.78
C ASN A 518 -7.46 18.79 -11.62
N LEU A 519 -6.63 19.84 -11.55
CA LEU A 519 -5.58 19.96 -10.55
C LEU A 519 -6.15 20.09 -9.15
N THR A 520 -5.75 19.17 -8.28
CA THR A 520 -6.11 19.16 -6.85
C THR A 520 -4.95 19.59 -5.96
N ARG A 521 -3.71 19.40 -6.41
CA ARG A 521 -2.50 19.76 -5.65
C ARG A 521 -1.42 20.33 -6.55
N MET A 522 -0.93 21.50 -6.18
CA MET A 522 0.24 22.13 -6.80
C MET A 522 1.33 22.31 -5.74
N GLN A 523 2.54 21.83 -6.04
CA GLN A 523 3.73 22.04 -5.22
C GLN A 523 4.83 22.65 -6.06
N LEU A 524 5.31 23.82 -5.65
CA LEU A 524 6.42 24.53 -6.27
C LEU A 524 7.54 24.66 -5.24
N TYR A 525 8.66 24.02 -5.52
CA TYR A 525 9.84 24.02 -4.66
C TYR A 525 10.99 24.68 -5.42
N TRP A 526 11.66 25.66 -4.80
CA TRP A 526 12.79 26.37 -5.41
C TRP A 526 12.47 26.99 -6.78
N SER A 527 11.20 27.27 -7.07
CA SER A 527 10.81 27.90 -8.33
C SER A 527 11.37 29.31 -8.49
N ARG A 528 11.60 30.02 -7.37
CA ARG A 528 12.21 31.36 -7.33
C ARG A 528 11.67 32.31 -8.41
N LEU A 529 10.36 32.26 -8.66
CA LEU A 529 9.68 33.09 -9.66
C LEU A 529 9.79 34.56 -9.28
N GLU A 530 10.12 35.40 -10.26
CA GLU A 530 10.11 36.86 -10.12
C GLU A 530 8.70 37.43 -10.31
N GLU A 531 7.90 36.80 -11.17
CA GLU A 531 6.51 37.17 -11.42
C GLU A 531 5.53 36.48 -10.45
N ASP A 532 4.40 37.15 -10.17
CA ASP A 532 3.36 36.61 -9.30
C ASP A 532 2.60 35.49 -10.00
N LEU A 533 2.64 34.29 -9.41
CA LEU A 533 1.97 33.10 -9.93
C LEU A 533 0.47 33.07 -9.62
N LEU A 534 0.00 33.79 -8.59
CA LEU A 534 -1.37 33.66 -8.08
C LEU A 534 -2.44 34.01 -9.13
N PRO A 535 -2.30 35.09 -9.94
CA PRO A 535 -3.27 35.42 -10.99
C PRO A 535 -3.47 34.30 -12.02
N HIS A 536 -2.45 33.47 -12.24
CA HIS A 536 -2.47 32.39 -13.22
C HIS A 536 -3.21 31.13 -12.72
N ILE A 537 -3.34 30.96 -11.41
CA ILE A 537 -3.89 29.74 -10.80
C ILE A 537 -5.13 29.98 -9.93
N GLN A 538 -5.49 31.24 -9.64
CA GLN A 538 -6.63 31.58 -8.78
C GLN A 538 -7.98 31.09 -9.32
N ALA A 539 -8.11 30.91 -10.63
CA ALA A 539 -9.35 30.43 -11.27
C ALA A 539 -9.47 28.90 -11.30
N LEU A 540 -8.44 28.14 -10.86
CA LEU A 540 -8.46 26.68 -10.92
C LEU A 540 -9.59 26.12 -10.02
N PRO A 541 -10.56 25.39 -10.59
CA PRO A 541 -11.81 25.06 -9.89
C PRO A 541 -11.65 23.93 -8.86
N ASN A 542 -10.61 23.12 -8.99
CA ASN A 542 -10.39 21.92 -8.17
C ASN A 542 -9.17 21.99 -7.25
N LEU A 543 -8.43 23.10 -7.24
CA LEU A 543 -7.19 23.22 -6.47
C LEU A 543 -7.50 23.20 -4.97
N GLU A 544 -7.13 22.12 -4.29
CA GLU A 544 -7.38 21.90 -2.86
C GLU A 544 -6.15 22.22 -2.00
N ARG A 545 -4.95 22.02 -2.54
CA ARG A 545 -3.70 22.26 -1.81
C ARG A 545 -2.68 22.98 -2.68
N LEU A 546 -2.18 24.10 -2.16
CA LEU A 546 -1.10 24.89 -2.75
C LEU A 546 0.07 24.95 -1.77
N GLU A 547 1.25 24.56 -2.24
CA GLU A 547 2.47 24.57 -1.44
C GLU A 547 3.58 25.28 -2.20
N LEU A 548 4.08 26.36 -1.60
CA LEU A 548 5.10 27.24 -2.16
C LEU A 548 6.30 27.23 -1.21
N VAL A 549 7.37 26.54 -1.60
CA VAL A 549 8.61 26.44 -0.82
C VAL A 549 9.73 27.11 -1.59
N ASN A 550 10.21 28.27 -1.13
CA ASN A 550 11.18 29.09 -1.87
C ASN A 550 10.77 29.29 -3.35
N ALA A 551 9.47 29.46 -3.58
CA ALA A 551 8.86 29.44 -4.90
C ALA A 551 8.76 30.83 -5.56
N TYR A 552 8.82 31.90 -4.76
CA TYR A 552 8.64 33.29 -5.19
C TYR A 552 9.68 34.18 -4.52
N VAL A 553 10.27 35.11 -5.29
CA VAL A 553 11.29 36.04 -4.78
C VAL A 553 10.76 37.47 -4.60
N GLY A 554 9.50 37.75 -4.91
CA GLY A 554 8.92 39.06 -4.66
C GLY A 554 8.55 39.30 -3.20
N GLU A 555 8.27 40.57 -2.89
CA GLU A 555 8.03 41.03 -1.52
C GLU A 555 6.60 40.85 -1.03
N LYS A 556 5.63 40.80 -1.96
CA LYS A 556 4.21 40.81 -1.64
C LYS A 556 3.47 39.70 -2.38
N LEU A 557 2.60 38.99 -1.68
CA LEU A 557 1.60 38.09 -2.27
C LEU A 557 0.19 38.69 -2.13
N CYS A 558 -0.55 38.75 -3.22
CA CYS A 558 -1.91 39.27 -3.26
C CYS A 558 -2.89 38.16 -3.65
N PHE A 559 -3.64 37.65 -2.68
CA PHE A 559 -4.72 36.68 -2.93
C PHE A 559 -6.00 37.44 -3.24
N SER A 560 -6.29 37.58 -4.54
CA SER A 560 -7.55 38.15 -5.02
C SER A 560 -8.69 37.12 -5.00
N ARG A 561 -9.89 37.51 -5.43
CA ARG A 561 -11.05 36.62 -5.51
C ARG A 561 -10.75 35.37 -6.34
N GLY A 562 -10.86 34.19 -5.73
CA GLY A 562 -10.52 32.92 -6.37
C GLY A 562 -10.21 31.81 -5.35
N PHE A 563 -9.53 30.76 -5.80
CA PHE A 563 -9.11 29.62 -4.99
C PHE A 563 -10.27 28.93 -4.26
N ILE A 564 -11.39 28.76 -4.96
CA ILE A 564 -12.68 28.42 -4.36
C ILE A 564 -12.65 27.09 -3.59
N LYS A 565 -11.87 26.09 -4.02
CA LYS A 565 -11.75 24.79 -3.34
C LYS A 565 -10.50 24.65 -2.48
N LEU A 566 -9.69 25.69 -2.31
CA LEU A 566 -8.43 25.59 -1.59
C LEU A 566 -8.71 25.35 -0.10
N LYS A 567 -8.20 24.24 0.42
CA LYS A 567 -8.32 23.83 1.84
C LYS A 567 -7.01 24.04 2.61
N ARG A 568 -5.86 23.94 1.94
CA ARG A 568 -4.55 24.10 2.57
C ARG A 568 -3.62 24.96 1.74
N LEU A 569 -3.06 25.98 2.39
CA LEU A 569 -2.04 26.85 1.85
C LEU A 569 -0.78 26.74 2.72
N ASP A 570 0.31 26.29 2.11
CA ASP A 570 1.63 26.16 2.73
C ASP A 570 2.59 27.18 2.08
N LEU A 571 3.06 28.17 2.83
CA LEU A 571 4.04 29.18 2.42
C LEU A 571 5.32 28.98 3.23
N ARG A 572 6.40 28.52 2.59
CA ARG A 572 7.63 28.18 3.30
C ARG A 572 8.87 28.81 2.67
N ASN A 573 9.77 29.33 3.51
CA ASN A 573 11.07 29.85 3.09
C ASN A 573 10.94 30.82 1.89
N LEU A 574 10.08 31.84 2.02
CA LEU A 574 9.93 32.91 1.02
C LEU A 574 10.77 34.11 1.49
N PRO A 575 12.01 34.26 1.02
CA PRO A 575 13.04 35.02 1.72
C PRO A 575 12.77 36.53 1.78
N LEU A 576 12.15 37.09 0.74
CA LEU A 576 11.85 38.53 0.64
C LEU A 576 10.39 38.88 1.00
N LEU A 577 9.57 37.87 1.31
CA LEU A 577 8.14 38.08 1.56
C LEU A 577 7.93 38.88 2.85
N ASN A 578 7.48 40.12 2.71
CA ASN A 578 7.21 41.04 3.81
C ASN A 578 5.71 41.35 4.00
N SER A 579 4.87 41.05 3.01
CA SER A 579 3.43 41.36 3.04
C SER A 579 2.61 40.27 2.34
N ILE A 580 1.48 39.92 2.95
CA ILE A 580 0.45 39.06 2.35
C ILE A 580 -0.87 39.82 2.46
N ALA A 581 -1.54 40.03 1.33
CA ALA A 581 -2.86 40.64 1.26
C ALA A 581 -3.90 39.61 0.81
N ILE A 582 -5.00 39.52 1.56
CA ILE A 582 -6.13 38.62 1.29
C ILE A 582 -7.36 39.49 1.03
N GLU A 583 -7.84 39.48 -0.21
CA GLU A 583 -9.01 40.25 -0.60
C GLU A 583 -10.32 39.50 -0.28
N LYS A 584 -11.42 40.26 -0.22
CA LYS A 584 -12.75 39.69 0.00
C LYS A 584 -13.11 38.68 -1.10
N GLY A 585 -13.40 37.45 -0.68
CA GLY A 585 -13.76 36.35 -1.57
C GLY A 585 -12.58 35.50 -2.06
N ALA A 586 -11.37 35.75 -1.55
CA ALA A 586 -10.24 34.85 -1.71
C ALA A 586 -10.37 33.61 -0.80
N MET A 587 -10.06 32.43 -1.34
CA MET A 587 -9.90 31.17 -0.59
C MET A 587 -11.01 30.89 0.45
N PRO A 588 -12.31 30.95 0.07
CA PRO A 588 -13.42 30.87 1.03
C PRO A 588 -13.48 29.57 1.83
N ASN A 589 -12.87 28.48 1.35
CA ASN A 589 -12.88 27.17 1.99
C ASN A 589 -11.54 26.80 2.65
N LEU A 590 -10.65 27.78 2.87
CA LEU A 590 -9.35 27.51 3.49
C LEU A 590 -9.51 27.01 4.92
N GLN A 591 -8.90 25.87 5.22
CA GLN A 591 -8.92 25.25 6.54
C GLN A 591 -7.58 25.39 7.26
N VAL A 592 -6.47 25.29 6.52
CA VAL A 592 -5.12 25.38 7.09
C VAL A 592 -4.28 26.41 6.34
N LEU A 593 -3.76 27.38 7.10
CA LEU A 593 -2.74 28.32 6.67
C LEU A 593 -1.44 28.03 7.44
N ASP A 594 -0.40 27.63 6.73
CA ASP A 594 0.92 27.30 7.28
C ASP A 594 1.97 28.26 6.70
N ILE A 595 2.57 29.08 7.56
CA ILE A 595 3.62 30.02 7.21
C ILE A 595 4.87 29.64 8.00
N TRP A 596 5.92 29.25 7.28
CA TRP A 596 7.14 28.72 7.87
C TRP A 596 8.39 29.38 7.29
N GLU A 597 9.37 29.76 8.12
CA GLU A 597 10.66 30.31 7.64
C GLU A 597 10.54 31.59 6.78
N CYS A 598 9.51 32.41 6.98
CA CYS A 598 9.34 33.70 6.31
C CYS A 598 9.82 34.85 7.22
N MET A 599 11.13 35.13 7.21
CA MET A 599 11.79 36.01 8.18
C MET A 599 11.54 37.52 7.96
N GLU A 600 11.07 37.94 6.79
CA GLU A 600 10.74 39.36 6.53
C GLU A 600 9.27 39.71 6.81
N LEU A 601 8.42 38.70 7.08
CA LEU A 601 7.00 38.88 7.35
C LEU A 601 6.78 39.36 8.79
N LYS A 602 6.86 40.67 9.01
CA LYS A 602 6.79 41.31 10.34
C LYS A 602 5.37 41.50 10.86
N THR A 603 4.38 41.48 9.97
CA THR A 603 2.97 41.74 10.28
C THR A 603 2.09 40.57 9.86
N LEU A 604 0.94 40.43 10.50
CA LEU A 604 -0.05 39.42 10.14
C LEU A 604 -0.56 39.65 8.70
N PRO A 605 -0.89 38.59 7.93
CA PRO A 605 -1.56 38.76 6.64
C PRO A 605 -2.77 39.69 6.74
N GLU A 606 -2.80 40.70 5.88
CA GLU A 606 -3.91 41.65 5.79
C GLU A 606 -5.15 40.93 5.26
N GLY A 607 -6.30 41.11 5.92
CA GLY A 607 -7.55 40.46 5.52
C GLY A 607 -7.69 39.01 5.98
N ILE A 608 -6.82 38.51 6.87
CA ILE A 608 -6.96 37.17 7.46
C ILE A 608 -8.29 36.98 8.19
N GLU A 609 -8.87 38.05 8.75
CA GLU A 609 -10.20 38.08 9.36
C GLU A 609 -11.34 37.75 8.37
N LEU A 610 -11.07 37.81 7.06
CA LEU A 610 -12.04 37.45 6.01
C LEU A 610 -12.12 35.92 5.81
N LEU A 611 -11.15 35.17 6.34
CA LEU A 611 -11.05 33.71 6.17
C LEU A 611 -11.86 32.94 7.22
N ALA A 612 -13.19 33.02 7.11
CA ALA A 612 -14.11 32.50 8.13
C ALA A 612 -14.00 30.97 8.43
N ASN A 613 -13.45 30.17 7.51
CA ASN A 613 -13.39 28.71 7.62
C ASN A 613 -12.03 28.16 8.08
N VAL A 614 -11.07 29.03 8.42
CA VAL A 614 -9.72 28.58 8.83
C VAL A 614 -9.79 27.93 10.21
N GLU A 615 -9.45 26.65 10.25
CA GLU A 615 -9.42 25.83 11.45
C GLU A 615 -8.05 25.93 12.15
N ARG A 616 -6.97 26.06 11.37
CA ARG A 616 -5.60 26.04 11.86
C ARG A 616 -4.71 27.07 11.20
N LEU A 617 -4.09 27.91 12.02
CA LEU A 617 -2.99 28.80 11.65
C LEU A 617 -1.68 28.28 12.24
N ILE A 618 -0.67 28.08 11.40
CA ILE A 618 0.67 27.69 11.82
C ILE A 618 1.63 28.82 11.45
N LEU A 619 2.32 29.36 12.46
CA LEU A 619 3.40 30.33 12.27
C LEU A 619 4.67 29.74 12.88
N GLY A 620 5.64 29.37 12.04
CA GLY A 620 6.91 28.81 12.50
C GLY A 620 8.11 29.51 11.93
N HIS A 621 9.12 29.77 12.74
CA HIS A 621 10.34 30.46 12.29
C HIS A 621 10.03 31.76 11.53
N VAL A 622 9.13 32.57 12.10
CA VAL A 622 8.78 33.94 11.64
C VAL A 622 9.28 34.97 12.67
N PRO A 623 9.32 36.28 12.34
CA PRO A 623 9.74 37.31 13.28
C PRO A 623 9.00 37.27 14.62
N ARG A 624 9.76 37.44 15.70
CA ARG A 624 9.20 37.46 17.06
C ARG A 624 8.12 38.52 17.25
N GLN A 625 8.26 39.67 16.59
CA GLN A 625 7.27 40.75 16.59
C GLN A 625 5.89 40.27 16.11
N LEU A 626 5.83 39.47 15.03
CA LEU A 626 4.59 38.91 14.52
C LEU A 626 3.96 37.96 15.54
N ILE A 627 4.76 37.07 16.11
CA ILE A 627 4.31 36.10 17.12
C ILE A 627 3.72 36.83 18.34
N GLU A 628 4.40 37.87 18.84
CA GLU A 628 3.95 38.65 19.99
C GLU A 628 2.66 39.43 19.67
N SER A 629 2.55 39.99 18.47
CA SER A 629 1.35 40.69 17.99
C SER A 629 0.12 39.77 17.98
N VAL A 630 0.29 38.52 17.53
CA VAL A 630 -0.78 37.49 17.47
C VAL A 630 -1.16 36.96 18.86
N LYS A 631 -0.17 36.79 19.74
CA LYS A 631 -0.39 36.23 21.09
C LYS A 631 -1.23 37.15 21.98
N ARG A 632 -0.83 38.42 22.10
CA ARG A 632 -1.42 39.38 23.06
C ARG A 632 -1.37 40.83 22.57
N GLY A 633 -1.00 41.06 21.31
CA GLY A 633 -0.87 42.39 20.73
C GLY A 633 -2.06 42.79 19.86
N MET A 634 -1.81 43.77 18.99
CA MET A 634 -2.82 44.40 18.15
C MET A 634 -3.48 43.46 17.14
N ASP A 635 -2.80 42.37 16.77
CA ASP A 635 -3.30 41.40 15.79
C ASP A 635 -4.11 40.25 16.43
N HIS A 636 -4.08 40.11 17.76
CA HIS A 636 -4.81 39.06 18.46
C HIS A 636 -6.32 39.02 18.12
N PRO A 637 -7.07 40.15 18.09
CA PRO A 637 -8.50 40.14 17.74
C PRO A 637 -8.78 39.60 16.34
N LYS A 638 -7.85 39.80 15.38
CA LYS A 638 -8.02 39.38 13.99
C LYS A 638 -8.03 37.86 13.82
N VAL A 639 -7.38 37.13 14.73
CA VAL A 639 -7.25 35.66 14.66
C VAL A 639 -8.15 34.91 15.65
N GLN A 640 -8.98 35.60 16.45
CA GLN A 640 -9.81 34.97 17.48
C GLN A 640 -10.83 33.97 16.94
N HIS A 641 -11.21 34.13 15.66
CA HIS A 641 -12.11 33.20 14.98
C HIS A 641 -11.43 31.86 14.64
N ILE A 642 -10.10 31.76 14.70
CA ILE A 642 -9.32 30.57 14.34
C ILE A 642 -9.19 29.64 15.58
N PRO A 643 -9.72 28.40 15.53
CA PRO A 643 -9.72 27.49 16.68
C PRO A 643 -8.33 27.07 17.18
N GLU A 644 -7.39 26.82 16.26
CA GLU A 644 -6.06 26.33 16.57
C GLU A 644 -4.97 27.23 15.98
N ILE A 645 -4.15 27.81 16.84
CA ILE A 645 -2.98 28.58 16.43
C ILE A 645 -1.73 27.91 16.99
N SER A 646 -0.85 27.42 16.11
CA SER A 646 0.42 26.80 16.46
C SER A 646 1.56 27.77 16.19
N LEU A 647 2.34 28.11 17.22
CA LEU A 647 3.45 29.05 17.14
C LEU A 647 4.76 28.32 17.46
N TYR A 648 5.71 28.33 16.51
CA TYR A 648 7.00 27.67 16.63
C TYR A 648 8.14 28.70 16.58
N TYR A 649 8.94 28.78 17.65
CA TYR A 649 10.09 29.71 17.73
C TYR A 649 11.27 29.06 18.46
N MET A 650 12.46 29.08 17.85
CA MET A 650 13.76 28.69 18.44
C MET A 650 13.68 27.55 19.49
N GLY A 651 13.21 26.36 19.08
CA GLY A 651 13.17 25.18 19.96
C GLY A 651 11.99 25.09 20.94
N HIS A 652 11.08 26.07 20.95
CA HIS A 652 9.84 26.06 21.72
C HIS A 652 8.61 25.98 20.81
N HIS A 653 7.65 25.14 21.21
CA HIS A 653 6.36 24.96 20.56
C HIS A 653 5.25 25.39 21.53
N GLU A 654 4.38 26.30 21.08
CA GLU A 654 3.24 26.75 21.86
C GLU A 654 1.97 26.67 21.02
N ARG A 655 0.92 26.05 21.58
CA ARG A 655 -0.38 25.88 20.93
C ARG A 655 -1.41 26.73 21.66
N LEU A 656 -1.90 27.78 21.01
CA LEU A 656 -3.05 28.54 21.48
C LEU A 656 -4.30 27.81 20.97
N SER A 657 -5.06 27.24 21.89
CA SER A 657 -6.39 26.70 21.60
C SER A 657 -7.41 27.69 22.12
N GLY A 658 -8.41 28.03 21.31
CA GLY A 658 -9.57 28.78 21.79
C GLY A 658 -10.17 28.10 23.02
N ILE A 659 -10.69 28.88 23.98
CA ILE A 659 -11.14 28.44 25.31
C ILE A 659 -12.24 27.35 25.29
N HIS A 660 -12.68 26.86 24.13
CA HIS A 660 -13.69 25.80 23.99
C HIS A 660 -13.17 24.45 23.45
N SER A 661 -11.86 24.21 23.33
CA SER A 661 -11.37 22.89 22.88
C SER A 661 -10.18 22.36 23.69
N ARG A 662 -10.43 21.97 24.95
CA ARG A 662 -9.55 21.03 25.65
C ARG A 662 -9.62 19.65 24.98
N ARG A 663 -8.77 19.41 23.98
CA ARG A 663 -8.22 18.08 23.68
C ARG A 663 -6.74 18.20 23.36
N ARG A 664 -5.91 17.79 24.34
CA ARG A 664 -4.46 17.62 24.16
C ARG A 664 -4.26 16.53 23.11
N TYR A 665 -3.69 16.90 21.96
CA TYR A 665 -3.01 15.97 21.07
C TYR A 665 -1.53 16.34 21.09
N ALA A 666 -0.71 15.45 21.64
CA ALA A 666 0.74 15.51 21.54
C ALA A 666 1.13 14.83 20.22
N HIS A 667 1.59 15.62 19.25
CA HIS A 667 2.34 15.11 18.11
C HIS A 667 3.82 15.39 18.40
N PHE A 668 4.58 14.35 18.71
CA PHE A 668 6.03 14.39 18.72
C PHE A 668 6.52 14.23 17.26
N TYR A 669 7.20 15.26 16.76
CA TYR A 669 8.18 15.10 15.68
C TYR A 669 9.47 14.54 16.33
N PRO A 670 10.10 13.49 15.79
CA PRO A 670 11.45 13.14 16.22
C PRO A 670 12.45 14.12 15.59
N CYS A 671 12.92 15.06 16.40
CA CYS A 671 14.24 15.66 16.21
C CYS A 671 15.29 14.59 16.53
N ILE A 672 16.08 14.20 15.53
CA ILE A 672 17.27 13.37 15.72
C ILE A 672 18.36 14.25 16.33
N LYS A 673 18.88 13.85 17.49
CA LYS A 673 20.16 14.32 18.03
C LYS A 673 20.97 13.12 18.52
N ILE A 674 22.13 12.98 17.87
CA ILE A 674 23.27 12.05 18.02
C ILE A 674 23.02 10.62 17.56
#